data_AF-A0AAU9XBW3-F1
#
_entry.id   AF-A0AAU9XBW3-F1
#
_cell.length_a   1.000
_cell.length_b   1.000
_cell.length_c   1.000
_cell.angle_alpha   90.00
_cell.angle_beta   90.00
_cell.angle_gamma   90.00
#
_symmetry.space_group_name_H-M   'P 1'
#
loop_
_entity.id
_entity.type
_entity.pdbx_description
1 polymer ?
#
loop_
_entity_poly.entity_id
_entity_poly.type
_entity_poly.pdbx_seq_one_letter_code
_entity_poly.pdbx_strand_id
1 'polypeptide(L)'
;MQATTILGFLLSTLLTLCWADVYLHFPGGSNNRLNGNGVNVRNPNRLFDSQNNGKAGYNVGDSGINATKNEIPETRQRPLEFFMSGCEEDAKTEVEIMWTNQHGTGPKSEDIVESQIILQYMCQPYPQGNVTDINKDFQLYTIRNGAQRTTQRFSVSMQESRVIEKDRGLHEPLAYYRSYRHRDGNKGLFTADQNLKGDSAIYTRQNANGKRRGFEVPEERDYYPYWGPTPWKDIAIMVSDKTTKGVIREYVNSANYGDKGLCIIKNGVRKHLCPRIPPLNRRNAECVARFITQASCELAGGRWTIVKTNFKEKFSGAKSCANIKTVKGVAYEPHLITQGTDESEQDLVLADPPEVLDAPSTVVNHNGMNMDGKFSSYKWKIPHFPSDTIQRCVLRISVKNDPTTLAVNGKTKLQLALNTAQLGRTFQDRSHVIIIKPRKLLPRRFQNSKIYYIGGMGKRGNIVQTYPAMEYRFTPERINVTTNDVLCFAWSGSNDNRNNVAGEGQRGSDRTNVCWIKEGCQSLTPKACTSLPLEVVEQADKFSSDKLNLHLNTGCYSGNEKNLQAQLNNAPASCNPPCFRIKRPGTYCYMGTRNNNFSNRRHIGQITLTGTLEIQFPMRIQTTNIPVLHSKNMRAIFTFGFFLSTFVYFCSSDMYLHFPHGSNNRLNGNQANVRNANRLFNSQNNGKAGYNVGDSGSNNPGENIKETRQLPLEFFMSGCEKDAKTEVEIMWTNQHGTGPKSEDVVETQVILQYMCQPFPQGKVTDINSDFQLHTIRNGGNRLTQPFNPNQAENRLIKKDRGLHEPKEYYHAYIRRDRNKGLFTADQNLNGDSAIYTRQNANGQRRGLEVPEERDYYPYWGPTPWKDIAIMVSDRATEGVMKKYFNSPNYGDKGLCIVGNNQPGHKPCPRIPPRNRPSAECVAKYITKESCEQAGGKWTVVKTNFKEKSSGAKSCANIKTVKGVAYEPHLITQGTGEGEQDLVLADSPEVIYAPSTVVNHNGMNMDGKFSSYKWKIPHFPSNTIQRCVLRIRYNITTSDVPRRFDASNNDDVKNNPTTLAVNGKTKLQLALNTAQLGRTFQDRTQVIYLKPRSSLPQRFKNSKIFYIGGMGKRGNIVQAYPAMEYRFTPERITVSRNDVLCFAWSGSNNNPNNAGEGQARSDRTNVCWVKEGCQSLKPKACTSLPLEVVEQADKFSADKLNLHLNTGCGDENNLQAQLNNAPASCNPPCFRITKPGTYCYMGTRNNNFSNRRHIGQITVT
;
A
#
# COMPACT_ATOMS: atom_id res chain seq x y z
N MET A 1 26.91 -23.51 49.57
CA MET A 1 27.82 -24.02 48.51
C MET A 1 27.20 -23.57 47.19
N GLN A 2 27.83 -22.64 46.47
CA GLN A 2 28.91 -22.88 45.48
C GLN A 2 28.44 -23.71 44.27
N ALA A 3 28.81 -23.43 43.02
CA ALA A 3 28.99 -22.18 42.24
C ALA A 3 29.59 -22.57 40.87
N THR A 4 29.13 -21.95 39.75
CA THR A 4 29.84 -21.89 38.45
C THR A 4 30.14 -23.27 37.76
N THR A 5 30.45 -23.42 36.45
CA THR A 5 30.53 -22.51 35.29
C THR A 5 30.29 -23.26 33.96
N ILE A 6 29.98 -22.48 32.91
CA ILE A 6 30.17 -22.72 31.45
C ILE A 6 29.06 -23.54 30.75
N LEU A 7 28.20 -22.99 29.88
CA LEU A 7 28.38 -22.13 28.68
C LEU A 7 28.83 -22.90 27.42
N GLY A 8 27.97 -23.80 26.92
CA GLY A 8 28.21 -24.62 25.72
C GLY A 8 27.31 -24.27 24.53
N PHE A 9 27.76 -23.34 23.68
CA PHE A 9 27.31 -23.09 22.30
C PHE A 9 25.80 -22.91 22.00
N LEU A 10 25.43 -21.63 21.82
CA LEU A 10 24.62 -21.16 20.69
C LEU A 10 23.30 -21.91 20.41
N LEU A 11 22.34 -21.73 21.34
CA LEU A 11 20.93 -21.67 20.96
C LEU A 11 20.81 -20.67 19.79
N SER A 12 20.37 -21.15 18.62
CA SER A 12 20.67 -20.47 17.36
C SER A 12 20.16 -19.03 17.34
N THR A 13 21.07 -18.07 17.08
CA THR A 13 20.77 -16.64 17.00
C THR A 13 19.55 -16.41 16.12
N LEU A 14 18.46 -15.91 16.73
CA LEU A 14 17.18 -15.63 16.07
C LEU A 14 17.29 -14.40 15.17
N LEU A 15 18.07 -14.54 14.10
CA LEU A 15 18.19 -13.60 12.99
C LEU A 15 16.87 -13.54 12.24
N THR A 16 15.94 -12.77 12.78
CA THR A 16 14.80 -12.23 12.03
C THR A 16 15.34 -11.25 11.00
N LEU A 17 15.91 -11.78 9.91
CA LEU A 17 16.22 -11.03 8.71
C LEU A 17 14.97 -10.23 8.35
N CYS A 18 15.07 -8.90 8.29
CA CYS A 18 14.07 -8.11 7.62
C CYS A 18 14.26 -8.31 6.10
N TRP A 19 13.15 -8.57 5.41
CA TRP A 19 13.08 -8.59 3.96
C TRP A 19 12.35 -7.28 3.63
N ALA A 20 12.99 -6.43 2.84
CA ALA A 20 12.53 -5.11 2.48
C ALA A 20 12.87 -4.94 1.00
N ASP A 21 11.92 -4.44 0.22
CA ASP A 21 11.73 -5.08 -1.09
C ASP A 21 11.64 -4.12 -2.29
N VAL A 22 12.12 -4.60 -3.45
CA VAL A 22 11.87 -4.03 -4.79
C VAL A 22 11.17 -5.03 -5.69
N TYR A 23 10.09 -4.66 -6.38
CA TYR A 23 9.32 -5.59 -7.22
C TYR A 23 9.07 -5.08 -8.62
N LEU A 24 9.40 -5.88 -9.64
CA LEU A 24 8.98 -5.60 -11.02
C LEU A 24 7.51 -5.99 -11.20
N HIS A 25 6.70 -5.05 -11.68
CA HIS A 25 5.28 -5.28 -11.99
C HIS A 25 5.04 -5.50 -13.48
N PHE A 26 5.77 -4.78 -14.33
CA PHE A 26 5.80 -5.03 -15.78
C PHE A 26 7.19 -4.73 -16.35
N PRO A 27 7.80 -5.64 -17.15
CA PRO A 27 7.50 -7.06 -17.23
C PRO A 27 7.49 -7.74 -15.85
N GLY A 28 6.58 -8.69 -15.61
CA GLY A 28 6.31 -9.23 -14.28
C GLY A 28 7.52 -9.92 -13.62
N GLY A 29 7.94 -9.42 -12.45
CA GLY A 29 9.04 -9.94 -11.66
C GLY A 29 8.76 -11.32 -11.08
N SER A 30 9.70 -12.24 -11.21
CA SER A 30 9.54 -13.62 -10.75
C SER A 30 9.68 -13.74 -9.23
N ASN A 31 10.54 -12.95 -8.58
CA ASN A 31 11.06 -13.20 -7.22
C ASN A 31 11.38 -14.70 -6.98
N ASN A 32 12.10 -15.35 -7.91
CA ASN A 32 12.35 -16.81 -7.95
C ASN A 32 11.12 -17.74 -8.09
N ARG A 33 9.88 -17.21 -8.05
CA ARG A 33 8.65 -17.98 -8.30
C ARG A 33 8.70 -18.61 -9.71
N LEU A 34 7.88 -19.65 -9.90
CA LEU A 34 7.61 -20.23 -11.22
C LEU A 34 6.10 -20.31 -11.42
N ASN A 35 5.43 -21.28 -10.80
CA ASN A 35 4.00 -21.57 -10.97
C ASN A 35 3.37 -21.95 -9.61
N GLY A 36 3.69 -21.20 -8.56
CA GLY A 36 3.46 -21.53 -7.16
C GLY A 36 2.12 -21.05 -6.59
N ASN A 37 1.21 -21.98 -6.29
CA ASN A 37 -0.06 -21.70 -5.61
C ASN A 37 0.06 -21.38 -4.10
N GLY A 38 1.29 -21.49 -3.54
CA GLY A 38 1.59 -21.13 -2.16
C GLY A 38 1.65 -19.61 -1.96
N VAL A 39 1.39 -19.17 -0.73
CA VAL A 39 1.54 -17.75 -0.35
C VAL A 39 2.96 -17.29 -0.63
N ASN A 40 3.94 -17.97 -0.04
CA ASN A 40 5.35 -17.69 -0.21
C ASN A 40 5.97 -18.56 -1.32
N VAL A 41 7.01 -18.06 -1.97
CA VAL A 41 7.88 -18.82 -2.89
C VAL A 41 8.49 -20.02 -2.15
N ARG A 42 8.19 -21.22 -2.63
CA ARG A 42 8.62 -22.48 -1.99
C ARG A 42 10.11 -22.78 -2.13
N ASN A 43 10.77 -22.23 -3.16
CA ASN A 43 12.20 -22.37 -3.42
C ASN A 43 12.79 -21.00 -3.81
N PRO A 44 13.23 -20.17 -2.85
CA PRO A 44 13.84 -18.87 -3.14
C PRO A 44 15.27 -18.98 -3.70
N ASN A 45 15.83 -20.20 -3.81
CA ASN A 45 17.22 -20.48 -4.23
C ASN A 45 17.33 -20.94 -5.70
N ARG A 46 16.29 -20.69 -6.51
CA ARG A 46 16.09 -21.35 -7.82
C ARG A 46 16.96 -20.79 -8.94
N LEU A 47 17.03 -19.46 -9.05
CA LEU A 47 17.64 -18.72 -10.16
C LEU A 47 18.57 -17.58 -9.70
N PHE A 48 18.29 -16.96 -8.55
CA PHE A 48 19.05 -15.85 -7.97
C PHE A 48 18.75 -15.74 -6.46
N ASP A 49 19.47 -14.92 -5.69
CA ASP A 49 19.04 -14.48 -4.37
C ASP A 49 18.42 -13.08 -4.47
N SER A 50 17.10 -13.00 -4.35
CA SER A 50 16.36 -11.74 -4.49
C SER A 50 16.46 -10.81 -3.27
N GLN A 51 16.69 -11.38 -2.08
CA GLN A 51 16.49 -10.74 -0.77
C GLN A 51 15.06 -10.19 -0.50
N ASN A 52 14.13 -10.38 -1.45
CA ASN A 52 12.78 -9.84 -1.48
C ASN A 52 11.74 -10.81 -0.90
N ASN A 53 10.84 -10.32 -0.04
CA ASN A 53 9.83 -11.10 0.68
C ASN A 53 9.09 -12.10 -0.23
N GLY A 54 9.21 -13.38 0.14
CA GLY A 54 8.70 -14.51 -0.66
C GLY A 54 7.19 -14.49 -0.95
N LYS A 55 6.35 -13.67 -0.30
CA LYS A 55 4.94 -13.51 -0.67
C LYS A 55 4.76 -12.88 -2.07
N ALA A 56 5.77 -12.13 -2.56
CA ALA A 56 5.75 -11.48 -3.85
C ALA A 56 6.05 -12.43 -5.04
N GLY A 57 6.44 -11.86 -6.18
CA GLY A 57 6.72 -12.55 -7.43
C GLY A 57 5.46 -13.01 -8.17
N TYR A 58 5.44 -12.86 -9.48
CA TYR A 58 4.41 -13.33 -10.38
C TYR A 58 4.69 -14.77 -10.80
N ASN A 59 3.64 -15.54 -11.08
CA ASN A 59 3.80 -16.82 -11.77
C ASN A 59 4.13 -16.58 -13.25
N VAL A 60 4.82 -17.53 -13.87
CA VAL A 60 5.18 -17.54 -15.28
C VAL A 60 3.93 -17.62 -16.15
N GLY A 61 3.97 -16.93 -17.28
CA GLY A 61 2.88 -16.90 -18.25
C GLY A 61 2.57 -18.29 -18.80
N ASP A 62 1.28 -18.54 -19.00
CA ASP A 62 0.69 -19.84 -19.27
C ASP A 62 -0.34 -19.75 -20.41
N SER A 63 -0.26 -20.65 -21.40
CA SER A 63 -1.25 -20.73 -22.50
C SER A 63 -2.45 -21.64 -22.22
N GLY A 64 -2.42 -22.48 -21.18
CA GLY A 64 -3.49 -23.44 -20.91
C GLY A 64 -4.70 -22.85 -20.19
N ILE A 65 -5.74 -23.67 -20.04
CA ILE A 65 -6.98 -23.34 -19.31
C ILE A 65 -7.09 -24.05 -17.94
N ASN A 66 -6.35 -25.14 -17.74
CA ASN A 66 -6.39 -25.98 -16.54
C ASN A 66 -5.08 -25.87 -15.74
N ALA A 67 -5.16 -25.80 -14.41
CA ALA A 67 -3.98 -25.76 -13.52
C ALA A 67 -3.05 -26.97 -13.76
N THR A 68 -1.73 -26.74 -13.70
CA THR A 68 -0.70 -27.75 -13.98
C THR A 68 -0.25 -28.56 -12.77
N LYS A 69 -0.76 -28.25 -11.56
CA LYS A 69 -0.39 -28.97 -10.32
C LYS A 69 1.12 -29.00 -10.09
N ASN A 70 1.75 -27.83 -10.21
CA ASN A 70 3.15 -27.53 -9.85
C ASN A 70 4.23 -27.66 -10.94
N GLU A 71 3.92 -28.01 -12.19
CA GLU A 71 4.89 -28.07 -13.32
C GLU A 71 4.29 -27.52 -14.63
N ILE A 72 4.71 -26.34 -15.12
CA ILE A 72 4.29 -25.81 -16.43
C ILE A 72 5.40 -26.14 -17.45
N PRO A 73 5.19 -27.09 -18.39
CA PRO A 73 6.17 -27.42 -19.42
C PRO A 73 6.56 -26.19 -20.25
N GLU A 74 7.82 -26.09 -20.67
CA GLU A 74 8.34 -24.92 -21.40
C GLU A 74 7.53 -24.66 -22.69
N THR A 75 7.01 -25.71 -23.35
CA THR A 75 6.12 -25.65 -24.53
C THR A 75 4.76 -24.97 -24.26
N ARG A 76 4.32 -24.93 -22.99
CA ARG A 76 3.08 -24.30 -22.53
C ARG A 76 3.31 -22.93 -21.91
N GLN A 77 4.54 -22.60 -21.52
CA GLN A 77 4.90 -21.27 -21.03
C GLN A 77 4.74 -20.22 -22.13
N ARG A 78 4.30 -19.02 -21.76
CA ARG A 78 4.11 -17.88 -22.67
C ARG A 78 4.82 -16.64 -22.15
N PRO A 79 6.07 -16.39 -22.60
CA PRO A 79 6.74 -15.11 -22.46
C PRO A 79 5.92 -13.93 -22.97
N LEU A 80 6.20 -12.73 -22.45
CA LEU A 80 5.82 -11.48 -23.11
C LEU A 80 6.67 -11.28 -24.35
N GLU A 81 6.06 -10.82 -25.45
CA GLU A 81 6.74 -10.57 -26.73
C GLU A 81 6.76 -9.07 -27.07
N PHE A 82 7.97 -8.52 -27.24
CA PHE A 82 8.20 -7.13 -27.65
C PHE A 82 8.87 -7.07 -29.03
N PHE A 83 8.63 -6.02 -29.82
CA PHE A 83 9.44 -5.75 -31.01
C PHE A 83 10.70 -4.95 -30.64
N MET A 84 11.85 -5.27 -31.24
CA MET A 84 13.05 -4.42 -31.12
C MET A 84 12.82 -3.05 -31.76
N SER A 85 13.65 -2.05 -31.43
CA SER A 85 13.71 -0.80 -32.21
C SER A 85 14.27 -1.06 -33.62
N GLY A 86 14.01 -0.13 -34.53
CA GLY A 86 14.65 -0.06 -35.85
C GLY A 86 15.99 0.68 -35.83
N CYS A 87 16.45 1.05 -37.02
CA CYS A 87 17.70 1.77 -37.26
C CYS A 87 17.60 3.25 -36.89
N GLU A 88 16.50 3.90 -37.29
CA GLU A 88 16.28 5.33 -37.12
C GLU A 88 15.73 5.65 -35.73
N GLU A 89 15.95 6.88 -35.25
CA GLU A 89 15.54 7.30 -33.90
C GLU A 89 14.02 7.27 -33.70
N ASP A 90 13.26 7.67 -34.72
CA ASP A 90 11.79 7.61 -34.73
C ASP A 90 11.25 6.17 -34.78
N ALA A 91 12.02 5.23 -35.33
CA ALA A 91 11.67 3.81 -35.43
C ALA A 91 11.87 3.06 -34.10
N LYS A 92 11.79 3.73 -32.95
CA LYS A 92 11.98 3.12 -31.63
C LYS A 92 10.77 2.33 -31.13
N THR A 93 11.04 1.33 -30.28
CA THR A 93 10.02 0.66 -29.47
C THR A 93 10.20 1.06 -28.01
N GLU A 94 9.17 1.64 -27.39
CA GLU A 94 9.15 2.03 -25.98
C GLU A 94 8.28 1.05 -25.16
N VAL A 95 8.87 0.48 -24.10
CA VAL A 95 8.18 -0.35 -23.09
C VAL A 95 8.38 0.28 -21.72
N GLU A 96 7.29 0.57 -21.01
CA GLU A 96 7.38 1.11 -19.66
C GLU A 96 7.69 -0.03 -18.66
N ILE A 97 8.90 0.00 -18.10
CA ILE A 97 9.29 -0.85 -16.98
C ILE A 97 8.70 -0.21 -15.73
N MET A 98 7.94 -0.98 -14.94
CA MET A 98 7.33 -0.51 -13.68
C MET A 98 7.79 -1.34 -12.49
N TRP A 99 8.05 -0.66 -11.37
CA TRP A 99 8.37 -1.29 -10.10
C TRP A 99 7.80 -0.56 -8.89
N THR A 100 7.85 -1.25 -7.75
CA THR A 100 7.70 -0.66 -6.42
C THR A 100 8.99 -0.84 -5.63
N ASN A 101 9.35 0.14 -4.79
CA ASN A 101 10.49 0.08 -3.88
C ASN A 101 10.06 0.56 -2.48
N GLN A 102 10.20 -0.28 -1.45
CA GLN A 102 9.78 0.04 -0.07
C GLN A 102 10.75 0.97 0.69
N HIS A 103 11.93 1.24 0.13
CA HIS A 103 12.89 2.19 0.69
C HIS A 103 12.65 3.60 0.13
N GLY A 104 12.91 4.61 0.95
CA GLY A 104 12.88 6.01 0.54
C GLY A 104 14.10 6.37 -0.31
N THR A 105 13.88 6.60 -1.58
CA THR A 105 14.88 7.00 -2.58
C THR A 105 14.55 8.38 -3.13
N GLY A 106 15.46 8.93 -3.93
CA GLY A 106 15.29 10.17 -4.69
C GLY A 106 15.37 11.49 -3.89
N PRO A 107 15.63 12.62 -4.58
CA PRO A 107 16.00 13.89 -3.95
C PRO A 107 14.83 14.69 -3.34
N LYS A 108 13.56 14.40 -3.68
CA LYS A 108 12.41 15.09 -3.06
C LYS A 108 12.01 14.52 -1.69
N SER A 109 12.49 13.33 -1.33
CA SER A 109 12.03 12.61 -0.13
C SER A 109 12.50 13.29 1.15
N GLU A 110 11.63 13.44 2.15
CA GLU A 110 12.04 13.96 3.47
C GLU A 110 12.84 12.91 4.29
N ASP A 111 12.83 11.64 3.85
CA ASP A 111 13.45 10.46 4.46
C ASP A 111 14.56 9.84 3.57
N ILE A 112 15.42 10.67 2.92
CA ILE A 112 16.44 10.19 1.96
C ILE A 112 17.38 9.13 2.57
N VAL A 113 17.53 8.02 1.87
CA VAL A 113 18.65 7.08 1.97
C VAL A 113 19.55 7.26 0.73
N GLU A 114 20.87 7.19 0.90
CA GLU A 114 21.82 7.10 -0.23
C GLU A 114 21.52 5.81 -1.00
N SER A 115 21.13 5.94 -2.27
CA SER A 115 20.50 4.86 -3.01
C SER A 115 20.82 4.91 -4.50
N GLN A 116 21.03 3.72 -5.08
CA GLN A 116 21.20 3.50 -6.51
C GLN A 116 20.15 2.49 -6.98
N ILE A 117 19.42 2.82 -8.04
CA ILE A 117 18.51 1.91 -8.75
C ILE A 117 19.13 1.63 -10.12
N ILE A 118 19.43 0.36 -10.38
CA ILE A 118 20.05 -0.10 -11.63
C ILE A 118 19.04 -0.99 -12.36
N LEU A 119 18.69 -0.62 -13.59
CA LEU A 119 17.94 -1.46 -14.54
C LEU A 119 18.92 -2.10 -15.52
N GLN A 120 18.82 -3.42 -15.70
CA GLN A 120 19.76 -4.20 -16.51
C GLN A 120 19.05 -5.32 -17.27
N TYR A 121 19.52 -5.63 -18.48
CA TYR A 121 19.05 -6.78 -19.27
C TYR A 121 20.17 -7.73 -19.63
N MET A 122 19.80 -8.97 -19.97
CA MET A 122 20.68 -9.96 -20.57
C MET A 122 19.89 -10.70 -21.65
N CYS A 123 20.46 -10.81 -22.85
CA CYS A 123 19.87 -11.48 -24.01
C CYS A 123 20.82 -12.54 -24.58
N GLN A 124 20.24 -13.46 -25.34
CA GLN A 124 20.93 -14.41 -26.22
C GLN A 124 20.05 -14.63 -27.47
N PRO A 125 20.62 -15.06 -28.61
CA PRO A 125 19.84 -15.53 -29.74
C PRO A 125 18.87 -16.65 -29.32
N TYR A 126 17.61 -16.51 -29.74
CA TYR A 126 16.55 -17.49 -29.48
C TYR A 126 16.70 -18.68 -30.47
N PRO A 127 16.75 -19.93 -29.99
CA PRO A 127 16.92 -21.11 -30.85
C PRO A 127 15.70 -21.33 -31.76
N GLN A 128 15.90 -22.06 -32.86
CA GLN A 128 14.96 -22.06 -34.01
C GLN A 128 13.52 -22.49 -33.66
N GLY A 129 12.58 -21.54 -33.68
CA GLY A 129 11.13 -21.80 -33.68
C GLY A 129 10.47 -21.96 -32.31
N ASN A 130 9.16 -22.24 -32.28
CA ASN A 130 8.45 -22.54 -31.04
C ASN A 130 9.12 -23.74 -30.34
N VAL A 131 9.31 -23.68 -29.02
CA VAL A 131 9.86 -24.81 -28.26
C VAL A 131 8.94 -26.03 -28.45
N THR A 132 9.49 -27.11 -28.97
CA THR A 132 8.81 -28.40 -29.18
C THR A 132 9.51 -29.55 -28.46
N ASP A 133 10.85 -29.52 -28.38
CA ASP A 133 11.67 -30.51 -27.69
C ASP A 133 12.84 -29.81 -27.00
N ILE A 134 12.72 -29.63 -25.67
CA ILE A 134 13.70 -28.93 -24.84
C ILE A 134 15.11 -29.54 -24.93
N ASN A 135 15.26 -30.80 -25.34
CA ASN A 135 16.56 -31.45 -25.50
C ASN A 135 17.25 -31.10 -26.83
N LYS A 136 16.49 -30.79 -27.88
CA LYS A 136 17.00 -30.29 -29.16
C LYS A 136 17.14 -28.77 -29.16
N ASP A 137 16.10 -28.09 -28.68
CA ASP A 137 15.96 -26.64 -28.84
C ASP A 137 16.93 -25.86 -27.95
N PHE A 138 17.23 -26.32 -26.73
CA PHE A 138 18.08 -25.57 -25.78
C PHE A 138 19.48 -26.15 -25.65
N GLN A 139 20.50 -25.29 -25.67
CA GLN A 139 21.85 -25.61 -25.21
C GLN A 139 21.93 -25.59 -23.68
N LEU A 140 22.99 -26.17 -23.09
CA LEU A 140 23.12 -26.24 -21.63
C LEU A 140 23.10 -24.84 -20.98
N TYR A 141 23.77 -23.87 -21.59
CA TYR A 141 23.86 -22.47 -21.14
C TYR A 141 22.65 -21.59 -21.51
N THR A 142 21.64 -22.11 -22.23
CA THR A 142 20.51 -21.31 -22.74
C THR A 142 19.65 -20.74 -21.59
N ILE A 143 19.53 -19.40 -21.52
CA ILE A 143 18.65 -18.67 -20.59
C ILE A 143 17.20 -19.19 -20.69
N ARG A 144 16.64 -19.64 -19.57
CA ARG A 144 15.31 -20.29 -19.50
C ARG A 144 14.69 -20.22 -18.11
N ASN A 145 13.36 -20.17 -18.07
CA ASN A 145 12.59 -20.29 -16.82
C ASN A 145 12.67 -21.72 -16.27
N GLY A 146 12.63 -22.72 -17.14
CA GLY A 146 12.50 -24.14 -16.80
C GLY A 146 11.05 -24.52 -16.42
N ALA A 147 10.69 -25.77 -16.65
CA ALA A 147 9.43 -26.36 -16.22
C ALA A 147 9.41 -26.73 -14.73
N GLN A 148 10.56 -27.16 -14.18
CA GLN A 148 10.67 -27.57 -12.79
C GLN A 148 11.01 -26.44 -11.83
N ARG A 149 10.49 -26.56 -10.60
CA ARG A 149 10.76 -25.66 -9.46
C ARG A 149 12.06 -25.97 -8.70
N THR A 150 12.69 -27.10 -8.97
CA THR A 150 13.91 -27.57 -8.31
C THR A 150 15.10 -26.62 -8.61
N THR A 151 16.09 -26.56 -7.73
CA THR A 151 17.36 -25.87 -8.08
C THR A 151 18.13 -26.73 -9.07
N GLN A 152 18.97 -26.11 -9.90
CA GLN A 152 20.04 -26.84 -10.60
C GLN A 152 20.91 -27.62 -9.60
N ARG A 153 21.56 -28.71 -10.04
CA ARG A 153 22.53 -29.41 -9.18
C ARG A 153 23.74 -28.49 -8.98
N PHE A 154 24.44 -28.62 -7.85
CA PHE A 154 25.59 -27.79 -7.56
C PHE A 154 26.87 -28.61 -7.45
N SER A 155 27.67 -28.62 -8.51
CA SER A 155 29.03 -29.14 -8.48
C SER A 155 29.94 -28.31 -9.39
N VAL A 156 31.18 -28.08 -8.94
CA VAL A 156 32.20 -27.32 -9.67
C VAL A 156 33.23 -28.20 -10.36
N SER A 157 33.41 -29.45 -9.91
CA SER A 157 34.34 -30.42 -10.50
C SER A 157 33.74 -31.30 -11.60
N MET A 158 32.40 -31.41 -11.66
CA MET A 158 31.70 -32.26 -12.62
C MET A 158 31.51 -31.60 -14.00
N GLN A 159 31.34 -32.41 -15.04
CA GLN A 159 30.95 -31.96 -16.40
C GLN A 159 29.61 -31.21 -16.35
N GLU A 160 29.45 -30.16 -17.18
CA GLU A 160 28.22 -29.34 -17.18
C GLU A 160 26.97 -30.17 -17.49
N SER A 161 27.06 -31.14 -18.41
CA SER A 161 25.99 -32.10 -18.73
C SER A 161 25.59 -33.04 -17.59
N ARG A 162 26.34 -33.11 -16.48
CA ARG A 162 25.99 -33.85 -15.25
C ARG A 162 25.48 -32.93 -14.12
N VAL A 163 25.41 -31.62 -14.36
CA VAL A 163 25.12 -30.59 -13.35
C VAL A 163 23.92 -29.73 -13.76
N ILE A 164 23.83 -29.40 -15.05
CA ILE A 164 22.77 -28.61 -15.65
C ILE A 164 21.71 -29.51 -16.26
N GLU A 165 20.50 -29.41 -15.73
CA GLU A 165 19.31 -30.05 -16.28
C GLU A 165 18.54 -29.00 -17.11
N LYS A 166 18.02 -29.39 -18.29
CA LYS A 166 17.42 -28.47 -19.26
C LYS A 166 16.00 -28.03 -18.86
N ASP A 167 15.26 -28.91 -18.22
CA ASP A 167 13.94 -28.69 -17.59
C ASP A 167 13.99 -27.74 -16.38
N ARG A 168 15.16 -27.55 -15.77
CA ARG A 168 15.37 -26.61 -14.66
C ARG A 168 15.81 -25.24 -15.16
N GLY A 169 15.40 -24.22 -14.41
CA GLY A 169 15.72 -22.83 -14.73
C GLY A 169 17.22 -22.54 -14.76
N LEU A 170 17.63 -21.63 -15.62
CA LEU A 170 18.98 -21.10 -15.71
C LEU A 170 18.91 -19.67 -16.24
N HIS A 171 19.36 -18.68 -15.46
CA HIS A 171 19.50 -17.31 -15.95
C HIS A 171 20.97 -17.00 -16.26
N GLU A 172 21.89 -17.30 -15.34
CA GLU A 172 23.34 -17.13 -15.55
C GLU A 172 24.03 -18.49 -15.82
N PRO A 173 24.93 -18.62 -16.80
CA PRO A 173 25.61 -19.88 -17.10
C PRO A 173 26.47 -20.42 -15.96
N LEU A 174 26.60 -21.75 -15.83
CA LEU A 174 27.47 -22.39 -14.85
C LEU A 174 28.94 -21.94 -14.98
N ALA A 175 29.37 -21.73 -16.22
CA ALA A 175 30.71 -21.28 -16.58
C ALA A 175 31.05 -19.89 -15.98
N TYR A 176 30.08 -18.96 -16.01
CA TYR A 176 30.17 -17.65 -15.35
C TYR A 176 30.43 -17.82 -13.86
N TYR A 177 29.51 -18.48 -13.15
CA TYR A 177 29.61 -18.69 -11.70
C TYR A 177 30.91 -19.41 -11.28
N ARG A 178 31.37 -20.40 -12.05
CA ARG A 178 32.60 -21.13 -11.77
C ARG A 178 33.81 -20.20 -11.76
N SER A 179 33.96 -19.33 -12.76
CA SER A 179 35.08 -18.38 -12.80
C SER A 179 35.10 -17.50 -11.55
N TYR A 180 33.96 -16.94 -11.15
CA TYR A 180 33.85 -16.07 -9.97
C TYR A 180 33.93 -16.79 -8.62
N ARG A 181 33.66 -18.09 -8.55
CA ARG A 181 33.92 -18.86 -7.33
C ARG A 181 35.43 -19.05 -7.07
N HIS A 182 36.23 -19.08 -8.14
CA HIS A 182 37.69 -19.21 -8.05
C HIS A 182 38.40 -17.84 -8.04
N ARG A 183 37.84 -16.81 -8.68
CA ARG A 183 38.35 -15.43 -8.69
C ARG A 183 38.41 -14.83 -7.30
N ASP A 184 39.58 -14.30 -6.95
CA ASP A 184 39.77 -13.54 -5.72
C ASP A 184 38.81 -12.34 -5.70
N GLY A 185 38.21 -12.05 -4.55
CA GLY A 185 37.30 -10.92 -4.36
C GLY A 185 38.06 -9.62 -4.13
N ASN A 186 37.41 -8.49 -4.37
CA ASN A 186 38.03 -7.18 -4.13
C ASN A 186 38.16 -6.90 -2.62
N LYS A 187 39.39 -6.93 -2.12
CA LYS A 187 39.70 -6.73 -0.69
C LYS A 187 39.53 -5.29 -0.20
N GLY A 188 39.27 -4.32 -1.08
CA GLY A 188 38.93 -2.94 -0.73
C GLY A 188 37.46 -2.70 -0.36
N LEU A 189 36.59 -3.71 -0.50
CA LEU A 189 35.15 -3.58 -0.28
C LEU A 189 34.76 -3.46 1.20
N PHE A 190 33.67 -2.73 1.47
CA PHE A 190 33.20 -2.51 2.84
C PHE A 190 32.46 -3.72 3.41
N THR A 191 33.13 -4.48 4.28
CA THR A 191 32.59 -5.66 4.98
C THR A 191 31.97 -5.38 6.35
N ALA A 192 32.13 -4.16 6.88
CA ALA A 192 31.81 -3.81 8.27
C ALA A 192 32.52 -4.75 9.27
N ASP A 193 31.77 -5.59 9.98
CA ASP A 193 32.27 -6.57 10.95
C ASP A 193 31.94 -8.03 10.57
N GLN A 194 31.51 -8.24 9.31
CA GLN A 194 31.15 -9.57 8.83
C GLN A 194 32.38 -10.41 8.51
N ASN A 195 32.68 -11.38 9.37
CA ASN A 195 33.72 -12.39 9.16
C ASN A 195 33.38 -13.26 7.93
N LEU A 196 33.98 -12.94 6.79
CA LEU A 196 33.87 -13.71 5.55
C LEU A 196 34.58 -15.06 5.67
N LYS A 197 33.99 -16.15 5.14
CA LYS A 197 34.55 -17.51 5.20
C LYS A 197 35.46 -17.88 4.02
N GLY A 198 35.99 -16.90 3.31
CA GLY A 198 36.88 -17.09 2.17
C GLY A 198 37.06 -15.80 1.36
N ASP A 199 38.11 -15.81 0.53
CA ASP A 199 38.60 -14.63 -0.16
C ASP A 199 38.00 -14.40 -1.56
N SER A 200 37.22 -15.33 -2.12
CA SER A 200 36.74 -15.25 -3.52
C SER A 200 35.44 -14.47 -3.70
N ALA A 201 35.13 -14.05 -4.93
CA ALA A 201 33.99 -13.20 -5.30
C ALA A 201 32.57 -13.81 -5.08
N ILE A 202 32.48 -14.97 -4.39
CA ILE A 202 31.23 -15.48 -3.82
C ILE A 202 31.02 -15.11 -2.35
N TYR A 203 32.04 -14.59 -1.66
CA TYR A 203 31.97 -14.17 -0.25
C TYR A 203 31.87 -12.64 -0.19
N THR A 204 30.68 -12.13 0.16
CA THR A 204 30.41 -10.69 0.31
C THR A 204 29.79 -10.42 1.69
N ARG A 205 29.66 -9.15 2.09
CA ARG A 205 28.97 -8.78 3.34
C ARG A 205 27.56 -9.38 3.45
N GLN A 206 26.85 -9.54 2.32
CA GLN A 206 25.51 -10.16 2.27
C GLN A 206 25.53 -11.69 2.07
N ASN A 207 26.70 -12.30 1.82
CA ASN A 207 26.88 -13.75 1.66
C ASN A 207 28.18 -14.25 2.33
N ALA A 208 28.44 -13.86 3.58
CA ALA A 208 29.68 -14.17 4.29
C ALA A 208 29.98 -15.69 4.40
N ASN A 209 28.96 -16.55 4.24
CA ASN A 209 29.09 -18.00 4.24
C ASN A 209 29.29 -18.64 2.84
N GLY A 210 29.19 -17.90 1.73
CA GLY A 210 29.37 -18.43 0.37
C GLY A 210 28.30 -19.44 -0.10
N LYS A 211 27.11 -19.48 0.55
CA LYS A 211 26.11 -20.57 0.39
C LYS A 211 24.99 -20.32 -0.64
N ARG A 212 24.99 -19.17 -1.34
CA ARG A 212 24.02 -18.82 -2.40
C ARG A 212 23.96 -19.85 -3.55
N ARG A 213 22.82 -19.85 -4.27
CA ARG A 213 22.45 -20.81 -5.32
C ARG A 213 21.96 -20.08 -6.59
N GLY A 214 21.56 -20.83 -7.62
CA GLY A 214 21.07 -20.26 -8.89
C GLY A 214 22.16 -19.88 -9.90
N PHE A 215 23.44 -20.07 -9.56
CA PHE A 215 24.62 -19.62 -10.32
C PHE A 215 24.77 -18.10 -10.47
N GLU A 216 24.12 -17.35 -9.59
CA GLU A 216 24.37 -15.92 -9.43
C GLU A 216 25.74 -15.63 -8.78
N VAL A 217 26.43 -14.60 -9.28
CA VAL A 217 27.67 -14.07 -8.70
C VAL A 217 27.38 -12.98 -7.65
N PRO A 218 27.65 -13.22 -6.35
CA PRO A 218 27.34 -12.29 -5.26
C PRO A 218 28.05 -10.93 -5.35
N GLU A 219 29.33 -10.88 -5.76
CA GLU A 219 30.10 -9.63 -5.85
C GLU A 219 29.53 -8.67 -6.91
N GLU A 220 29.18 -9.21 -8.09
CA GLU A 220 28.56 -8.47 -9.20
C GLU A 220 27.16 -7.96 -8.84
N ARG A 221 26.38 -8.80 -8.16
CA ARG A 221 25.08 -8.42 -7.63
C ARG A 221 25.21 -7.30 -6.60
N ASP A 222 26.11 -7.45 -5.62
CA ASP A 222 26.14 -6.57 -4.45
C ASP A 222 26.71 -5.18 -4.77
N TYR A 223 27.80 -5.05 -5.53
CA TYR A 223 28.51 -3.77 -5.73
C TYR A 223 28.32 -3.17 -7.13
N TYR A 224 28.28 -1.83 -7.26
CA TYR A 224 28.16 -1.13 -8.55
C TYR A 224 28.89 0.23 -8.48
N PRO A 225 29.57 0.69 -9.54
CA PRO A 225 29.89 -0.03 -10.78
C PRO A 225 30.73 -1.28 -10.55
N TYR A 226 30.49 -2.34 -11.33
CA TYR A 226 31.25 -3.59 -11.20
C TYR A 226 32.53 -3.56 -12.03
N TRP A 227 33.65 -3.99 -11.43
CA TRP A 227 34.98 -4.02 -12.04
C TRP A 227 35.30 -5.35 -12.75
N GLY A 228 34.57 -6.43 -12.45
CA GLY A 228 34.67 -7.69 -13.19
C GLY A 228 33.81 -7.70 -14.46
N PRO A 229 34.08 -8.57 -15.43
CA PRO A 229 33.17 -8.81 -16.54
C PRO A 229 31.79 -9.35 -16.11
N THR A 230 30.71 -8.76 -16.62
CA THR A 230 29.33 -9.22 -16.40
C THR A 230 28.61 -9.49 -17.73
N PRO A 231 27.71 -10.49 -17.83
CA PRO A 231 26.88 -10.67 -19.01
C PRO A 231 25.70 -9.67 -19.07
N TRP A 232 25.41 -8.97 -17.96
CA TRP A 232 24.35 -7.96 -17.86
C TRP A 232 24.75 -6.64 -18.55
N LYS A 233 23.78 -6.00 -19.20
CA LYS A 233 23.89 -4.72 -19.90
C LYS A 233 23.01 -3.70 -19.19
N ASP A 234 23.58 -2.54 -18.86
CA ASP A 234 22.88 -1.48 -18.16
C ASP A 234 21.87 -0.78 -19.10
N ILE A 235 20.69 -0.45 -18.58
CA ILE A 235 19.64 0.30 -19.28
C ILE A 235 19.62 1.75 -18.77
N ALA A 236 19.48 1.90 -17.45
CA ALA A 236 19.39 3.18 -16.77
C ALA A 236 19.85 3.01 -15.32
N ILE A 237 20.48 4.06 -14.80
CA ILE A 237 21.05 4.13 -13.46
C ILE A 237 20.52 5.40 -12.80
N MET A 238 19.81 5.25 -11.69
CA MET A 238 19.06 6.34 -11.06
C MET A 238 19.52 6.48 -9.60
N VAL A 239 19.95 7.67 -9.19
CA VAL A 239 20.61 7.87 -7.88
C VAL A 239 19.97 8.99 -7.05
N SER A 240 20.01 8.88 -5.72
CA SER A 240 19.37 9.88 -4.84
C SER A 240 20.21 11.12 -4.53
N ASP A 241 21.52 11.11 -4.79
CA ASP A 241 22.42 12.25 -4.52
C ASP A 241 23.14 12.76 -5.78
N LYS A 242 23.56 14.04 -5.74
CA LYS A 242 24.19 14.74 -6.88
C LYS A 242 25.64 14.31 -7.14
N THR A 243 26.36 13.85 -6.13
CA THR A 243 27.80 13.52 -6.23
C THR A 243 27.98 12.17 -6.92
N THR A 244 27.27 11.14 -6.47
CA THR A 244 27.23 9.81 -7.12
C THR A 244 26.71 9.93 -8.56
N LYS A 245 25.76 10.83 -8.81
CA LYS A 245 25.26 11.12 -10.18
C LYS A 245 26.37 11.62 -11.10
N GLY A 246 27.27 12.48 -10.60
CA GLY A 246 28.44 12.94 -11.33
C GLY A 246 29.39 11.78 -11.65
N VAL A 247 29.84 11.06 -10.62
CA VAL A 247 30.81 9.95 -10.74
C VAL A 247 30.31 8.83 -11.66
N ILE A 248 29.03 8.43 -11.55
CA ILE A 248 28.47 7.39 -12.43
C ILE A 248 28.33 7.91 -13.87
N ARG A 249 27.94 9.18 -14.08
CA ARG A 249 27.84 9.79 -15.42
C ARG A 249 29.19 9.89 -16.10
N GLU A 250 30.25 10.20 -15.36
CA GLU A 250 31.63 10.18 -15.86
C GLU A 250 32.05 8.75 -16.24
N TYR A 251 31.81 7.77 -15.36
CA TYR A 251 32.15 6.37 -15.60
C TYR A 251 31.48 5.79 -16.87
N VAL A 252 30.17 5.98 -17.07
CA VAL A 252 29.46 5.38 -18.24
C VAL A 252 29.74 6.10 -19.56
N ASN A 253 30.21 7.35 -19.52
CA ASN A 253 30.63 8.11 -20.69
C ASN A 253 32.12 7.95 -21.01
N SER A 254 32.89 7.24 -20.17
CA SER A 254 34.31 7.00 -20.40
C SER A 254 34.53 6.08 -21.62
N ALA A 255 35.63 6.30 -22.36
CA ALA A 255 35.98 5.46 -23.51
C ALA A 255 36.17 3.97 -23.17
N ASN A 256 36.49 3.69 -21.90
CA ASN A 256 36.68 2.35 -21.35
C ASN A 256 35.41 1.78 -20.68
N TYR A 257 34.24 2.42 -20.87
CA TYR A 257 32.98 1.88 -20.37
C TYR A 257 32.72 0.51 -20.99
N GLY A 258 32.53 -0.50 -20.14
CA GLY A 258 32.38 -1.90 -20.53
C GLY A 258 33.67 -2.66 -20.83
N ASP A 259 34.85 -2.04 -20.77
CA ASP A 259 36.12 -2.77 -20.74
C ASP A 259 36.35 -3.36 -19.35
N LYS A 260 36.63 -4.67 -19.31
CA LYS A 260 36.85 -5.42 -18.08
C LYS A 260 38.00 -6.40 -18.27
N GLY A 261 38.94 -6.44 -17.33
CA GLY A 261 40.10 -7.32 -17.41
C GLY A 261 39.84 -8.72 -16.87
N LEU A 262 40.43 -9.71 -17.53
CA LEU A 262 40.48 -11.11 -17.11
C LEU A 262 41.92 -11.62 -17.17
N CYS A 263 42.28 -12.46 -16.19
CA CYS A 263 43.47 -13.27 -16.29
C CYS A 263 43.15 -14.59 -16.99
N ILE A 264 43.79 -14.87 -18.12
CA ILE A 264 43.69 -16.16 -18.84
C ILE A 264 45.01 -16.93 -18.62
N ILE A 265 44.93 -18.21 -18.27
CA ILE A 265 46.11 -19.05 -17.97
C ILE A 265 46.05 -20.40 -18.68
N LYS A 266 47.20 -20.94 -19.05
CA LYS A 266 47.36 -22.27 -19.66
C LYS A 266 47.10 -23.38 -18.64
N ASN A 267 46.41 -24.42 -19.09
CA ASN A 267 46.10 -25.62 -18.33
C ASN A 267 47.40 -26.37 -17.96
N GLY A 268 47.65 -26.57 -16.67
CA GLY A 268 48.84 -27.27 -16.16
C GLY A 268 49.85 -26.38 -15.41
N VAL A 269 49.69 -25.06 -15.43
CA VAL A 269 50.50 -24.17 -14.56
C VAL A 269 50.25 -24.52 -13.08
N ARG A 270 51.32 -24.58 -12.28
CA ARG A 270 51.28 -25.09 -10.90
C ARG A 270 50.12 -24.48 -10.09
N LYS A 271 49.30 -25.36 -9.50
CA LYS A 271 48.07 -25.10 -8.72
C LYS A 271 46.78 -24.81 -9.52
N HIS A 272 46.79 -24.72 -10.85
CA HIS A 272 45.59 -24.42 -11.64
C HIS A 272 45.29 -25.48 -12.72
N LEU A 273 44.01 -25.87 -12.80
CA LEU A 273 43.53 -26.95 -13.66
C LEU A 273 42.28 -26.45 -14.40
N CYS A 274 42.32 -26.41 -15.74
CA CYS A 274 41.21 -25.87 -16.49
C CYS A 274 40.01 -26.84 -16.53
N PRO A 275 38.77 -26.31 -16.63
CA PRO A 275 37.57 -27.13 -16.76
C PRO A 275 37.55 -27.91 -18.10
N ARG A 276 36.42 -28.57 -18.37
CA ARG A 276 36.19 -29.29 -19.64
C ARG A 276 35.20 -28.52 -20.52
N ILE A 277 35.48 -28.50 -21.82
CA ILE A 277 34.64 -27.90 -22.86
C ILE A 277 33.42 -28.78 -23.13
N PRO A 278 32.17 -28.36 -22.90
CA PRO A 278 30.97 -29.05 -23.41
C PRO A 278 30.71 -28.68 -24.88
N PRO A 279 30.27 -29.60 -25.75
CA PRO A 279 30.04 -31.03 -25.51
C PRO A 279 31.31 -31.89 -25.60
N LEU A 280 32.42 -31.35 -26.14
CA LEU A 280 33.64 -32.08 -26.53
C LEU A 280 34.36 -32.85 -25.41
N ASN A 281 34.08 -32.56 -24.15
CA ASN A 281 34.50 -33.28 -22.93
C ASN A 281 36.03 -33.34 -22.66
N ARG A 282 36.86 -32.80 -23.57
CA ARG A 282 38.29 -32.51 -23.34
C ARG A 282 38.47 -31.38 -22.33
N ARG A 283 39.59 -31.36 -21.60
CA ARG A 283 40.00 -30.17 -20.83
C ARG A 283 40.34 -29.04 -21.80
N ASN A 284 40.13 -27.80 -21.38
CA ASN A 284 40.54 -26.64 -22.16
C ASN A 284 42.08 -26.58 -22.30
N ALA A 285 42.56 -25.85 -23.30
CA ALA A 285 43.96 -25.41 -23.36
C ALA A 285 44.22 -24.25 -22.39
N GLU A 286 43.30 -23.27 -22.31
CA GLU A 286 43.38 -22.11 -21.40
C GLU A 286 42.07 -21.92 -20.61
N CYS A 287 42.11 -21.13 -19.53
CA CYS A 287 40.93 -20.78 -18.74
C CYS A 287 41.13 -19.51 -17.91
N VAL A 288 40.03 -18.93 -17.44
CA VAL A 288 40.05 -17.77 -16.55
C VAL A 288 40.62 -18.16 -15.18
N ALA A 289 41.75 -17.56 -14.82
CA ALA A 289 42.42 -17.70 -13.53
C ALA A 289 41.82 -16.76 -12.47
N ARG A 290 42.32 -16.86 -11.24
CA ARG A 290 41.71 -16.16 -10.10
C ARG A 290 42.00 -14.65 -9.98
N PHE A 291 43.00 -14.17 -10.72
CA PHE A 291 43.63 -12.88 -10.47
C PHE A 291 42.81 -11.70 -10.99
N ILE A 292 42.75 -10.62 -10.20
CA ILE A 292 41.90 -9.44 -10.48
C ILE A 292 42.70 -8.18 -10.86
N THR A 293 44.02 -8.27 -10.98
CA THR A 293 44.88 -7.21 -11.50
C THR A 293 45.88 -7.80 -12.49
N GLN A 294 46.29 -6.98 -13.47
CA GLN A 294 47.27 -7.34 -14.50
C GLN A 294 48.57 -7.89 -13.90
N ALA A 295 49.22 -7.14 -13.01
CA ALA A 295 50.48 -7.58 -12.38
C ALA A 295 50.35 -8.93 -11.67
N SER A 296 49.24 -9.16 -10.93
CA SER A 296 49.00 -10.46 -10.26
C SER A 296 48.71 -11.62 -11.24
N CYS A 297 48.27 -11.32 -12.46
CA CYS A 297 48.08 -12.30 -13.52
C CYS A 297 49.41 -12.68 -14.18
N GLU A 298 50.20 -11.68 -14.57
CA GLU A 298 51.48 -11.85 -15.27
C GLU A 298 52.50 -12.57 -14.37
N LEU A 299 52.58 -12.19 -13.09
CA LEU A 299 53.38 -12.90 -12.07
C LEU A 299 52.98 -14.37 -11.87
N ALA A 300 51.76 -14.77 -12.28
CA ALA A 300 51.30 -16.15 -12.22
C ALA A 300 51.49 -16.92 -13.54
N GLY A 301 52.11 -16.31 -14.56
CA GLY A 301 52.24 -16.88 -15.90
C GLY A 301 50.94 -16.86 -16.72
N GLY A 302 50.00 -15.98 -16.36
CA GLY A 302 48.78 -15.71 -17.13
C GLY A 302 48.91 -14.47 -18.02
N ARG A 303 48.09 -14.41 -19.07
CA ARG A 303 47.90 -13.24 -19.93
C ARG A 303 46.71 -12.41 -19.40
N TRP A 304 46.90 -11.11 -19.29
CA TRP A 304 45.81 -10.18 -18.99
C TRP A 304 45.08 -9.78 -20.28
N THR A 305 43.82 -10.16 -20.39
CA THR A 305 42.97 -9.91 -21.57
C THR A 305 41.85 -8.95 -21.20
N ILE A 306 41.72 -7.85 -21.94
CA ILE A 306 40.59 -6.93 -21.83
C ILE A 306 39.44 -7.47 -22.69
N VAL A 307 38.24 -7.57 -22.10
CA VAL A 307 37.02 -8.02 -22.78
C VAL A 307 35.93 -6.95 -22.70
N LYS A 308 35.19 -6.77 -23.79
CA LYS A 308 34.03 -5.85 -23.89
C LYS A 308 32.78 -6.54 -23.33
N THR A 309 32.10 -5.94 -22.35
CA THR A 309 30.85 -6.49 -21.77
C THR A 309 29.58 -5.80 -22.26
N ASN A 310 29.69 -4.55 -22.68
CA ASN A 310 28.61 -3.67 -23.15
C ASN A 310 28.26 -3.85 -24.64
N PHE A 311 28.61 -4.98 -25.25
CA PHE A 311 28.17 -5.35 -26.59
C PHE A 311 26.82 -6.08 -26.56
N LYS A 312 25.97 -5.89 -27.56
CA LYS A 312 24.67 -6.59 -27.68
C LYS A 312 24.74 -7.83 -28.56
N GLU A 313 25.57 -7.82 -29.61
CA GLU A 313 25.90 -8.99 -30.43
C GLU A 313 27.23 -8.81 -31.21
N LYS A 314 27.79 -9.92 -31.69
CA LYS A 314 28.90 -9.95 -32.65
C LYS A 314 28.39 -9.59 -34.05
N PHE A 315 29.10 -8.73 -34.77
CA PHE A 315 28.68 -8.27 -36.10
C PHE A 315 28.94 -9.36 -37.16
N SER A 316 27.89 -9.74 -37.89
CA SER A 316 27.91 -10.82 -38.89
C SER A 316 28.02 -10.34 -40.34
N GLY A 317 28.39 -9.07 -40.57
CA GLY A 317 28.40 -8.44 -41.90
C GLY A 317 27.01 -8.00 -42.40
N ALA A 318 25.92 -8.44 -41.76
CA ALA A 318 24.55 -8.10 -42.14
C ALA A 318 24.23 -6.61 -41.88
N LYS A 319 24.21 -5.79 -42.93
CA LYS A 319 23.80 -4.38 -42.89
C LYS A 319 22.28 -4.22 -43.01
N SER A 320 21.56 -4.54 -41.93
CA SER A 320 20.13 -4.19 -41.78
C SER A 320 19.92 -2.68 -41.55
N CYS A 321 20.95 -1.97 -41.08
CA CYS A 321 21.02 -0.51 -40.97
C CYS A 321 22.24 0.03 -41.71
N ALA A 322 22.15 1.27 -42.22
CA ALA A 322 23.28 1.94 -42.86
C ALA A 322 24.40 2.33 -41.86
N ASN A 323 24.01 2.82 -40.68
CA ASN A 323 24.89 3.48 -39.72
C ASN A 323 25.22 2.62 -38.48
N ILE A 324 25.52 1.32 -38.67
CA ILE A 324 25.92 0.43 -37.56
C ILE A 324 27.31 0.81 -37.06
N LYS A 325 27.40 1.33 -35.83
CA LYS A 325 28.68 1.53 -35.14
C LYS A 325 29.14 0.20 -34.53
N THR A 326 30.25 -0.34 -35.01
CA THR A 326 30.98 -1.44 -34.37
C THR A 326 32.17 -0.91 -33.59
N VAL A 327 32.65 -1.70 -32.63
CA VAL A 327 33.99 -1.55 -32.03
C VAL A 327 34.72 -2.87 -32.15
N LYS A 328 36.02 -2.82 -32.50
CA LYS A 328 36.86 -4.01 -32.52
C LYS A 328 37.21 -4.43 -31.09
N GLY A 329 37.11 -5.72 -30.77
CA GLY A 329 37.55 -6.24 -29.47
C GLY A 329 37.11 -7.68 -29.18
N VAL A 330 37.44 -8.17 -27.99
CA VAL A 330 37.08 -9.53 -27.53
C VAL A 330 35.73 -9.50 -26.81
N ALA A 331 34.74 -10.25 -27.31
CA ALA A 331 33.36 -10.19 -26.83
C ALA A 331 33.15 -11.03 -25.56
N TYR A 332 32.71 -10.44 -24.44
CA TYR A 332 32.51 -11.22 -23.21
C TYR A 332 31.32 -12.19 -23.27
N GLU A 333 31.54 -13.39 -23.80
CA GLU A 333 30.62 -14.53 -23.74
C GLU A 333 31.08 -15.51 -22.65
N PRO A 334 30.41 -15.55 -21.47
CA PRO A 334 30.93 -16.29 -20.31
C PRO A 334 31.09 -17.79 -20.55
N HIS A 335 30.34 -18.37 -21.49
CA HIS A 335 30.39 -19.78 -21.83
C HIS A 335 31.56 -20.16 -22.74
N LEU A 336 32.19 -19.21 -23.45
CA LEU A 336 33.37 -19.46 -24.31
C LEU A 336 34.66 -18.95 -23.69
N ILE A 337 34.68 -17.72 -23.17
CA ILE A 337 35.92 -17.11 -22.62
C ILE A 337 36.38 -17.77 -21.32
N THR A 338 35.47 -18.17 -20.43
CA THR A 338 35.87 -18.97 -19.26
C THR A 338 36.33 -20.39 -19.65
N GLN A 339 36.09 -20.80 -20.89
CA GLN A 339 36.56 -22.05 -21.48
C GLN A 339 37.83 -21.88 -22.34
N GLY A 340 38.34 -20.67 -22.55
CA GLY A 340 39.51 -20.41 -23.40
C GLY A 340 39.30 -20.82 -24.86
N THR A 341 38.10 -20.59 -25.41
CA THR A 341 37.72 -21.00 -26.78
C THR A 341 37.31 -19.85 -27.72
N ASP A 342 37.38 -18.59 -27.27
CA ASP A 342 36.99 -17.41 -28.05
C ASP A 342 37.90 -16.25 -27.67
N GLU A 343 38.82 -15.91 -28.57
CA GLU A 343 39.92 -14.96 -28.30
C GLU A 343 40.28 -14.05 -29.48
N SER A 344 39.62 -14.20 -30.64
CA SER A 344 39.84 -13.28 -31.75
C SER A 344 39.16 -11.94 -31.49
N GLU A 345 39.85 -10.85 -31.82
CA GLU A 345 39.19 -9.56 -31.97
C GLU A 345 38.15 -9.64 -33.10
N GLN A 346 36.92 -9.24 -32.79
CA GLN A 346 35.79 -9.25 -33.70
C GLN A 346 35.15 -7.85 -33.71
N ASP A 347 34.40 -7.53 -34.77
CA ASP A 347 33.53 -6.35 -34.77
C ASP A 347 32.33 -6.60 -33.86
N LEU A 348 32.19 -5.79 -32.82
CA LEU A 348 31.13 -5.91 -31.81
C LEU A 348 30.16 -4.74 -31.93
N VAL A 349 28.86 -5.03 -32.00
CA VAL A 349 27.84 -3.97 -31.96
C VAL A 349 27.61 -3.61 -30.49
N LEU A 350 27.90 -2.36 -30.12
CA LEU A 350 27.70 -1.89 -28.75
C LEU A 350 26.22 -1.71 -28.40
N ALA A 351 25.90 -1.85 -27.12
CA ALA A 351 24.65 -1.37 -26.54
C ALA A 351 24.71 0.15 -26.34
N ASP A 352 23.57 0.82 -26.46
CA ASP A 352 23.42 2.25 -26.17
C ASP A 352 23.86 2.53 -24.70
N PRO A 353 24.65 3.58 -24.41
CA PRO A 353 25.05 3.90 -23.03
C PRO A 353 23.85 4.17 -22.12
N PRO A 354 23.90 3.76 -20.83
CA PRO A 354 22.76 3.86 -19.93
C PRO A 354 22.49 5.31 -19.49
N GLU A 355 21.21 5.67 -19.38
CA GLU A 355 20.82 6.97 -18.85
C GLU A 355 21.18 7.11 -17.35
N VAL A 356 21.81 8.23 -16.97
CA VAL A 356 22.14 8.54 -15.56
C VAL A 356 21.23 9.64 -15.02
N LEU A 357 20.22 9.22 -14.25
CA LEU A 357 19.06 10.00 -13.83
C LEU A 357 19.02 10.21 -12.31
N ASP A 358 18.10 11.05 -11.84
CA ASP A 358 17.74 11.09 -10.41
C ASP A 358 16.82 9.91 -10.09
N ALA A 359 17.01 9.27 -8.93
CA ALA A 359 16.13 8.21 -8.46
C ALA A 359 14.70 8.76 -8.26
N PRO A 360 13.65 8.03 -8.70
CA PRO A 360 12.28 8.33 -8.34
C PRO A 360 12.15 8.56 -6.83
N SER A 361 11.51 9.68 -6.47
CA SER A 361 11.40 10.04 -5.06
C SER A 361 10.29 9.24 -4.40
N THR A 362 10.65 8.36 -3.46
CA THR A 362 9.72 7.46 -2.74
C THR A 362 9.82 7.73 -1.24
N VAL A 363 8.82 7.27 -0.48
CA VAL A 363 8.85 7.32 0.99
C VAL A 363 8.97 5.91 1.55
N VAL A 364 9.75 5.79 2.62
CA VAL A 364 9.99 4.57 3.37
C VAL A 364 8.66 3.92 3.82
N ASN A 365 8.56 2.59 3.75
CA ASN A 365 7.38 1.78 4.15
C ASN A 365 6.09 1.99 3.34
N HIS A 366 6.11 2.85 2.33
CA HIS A 366 5.00 2.96 1.40
C HIS A 366 4.86 1.68 0.53
N ASN A 367 3.77 1.52 -0.23
CA ASN A 367 3.60 0.45 -1.24
C ASN A 367 4.57 0.58 -2.44
N GLY A 368 5.57 1.46 -2.35
CA GLY A 368 6.62 1.69 -3.34
C GLY A 368 6.24 2.50 -4.58
N MET A 369 5.07 3.14 -4.59
CA MET A 369 4.82 4.31 -5.44
C MET A 369 5.68 5.51 -5.00
N ASN A 370 5.88 6.44 -5.92
CA ASN A 370 6.64 7.68 -5.75
C ASN A 370 5.77 8.80 -5.14
N MET A 371 6.41 9.91 -4.77
CA MET A 371 5.76 11.09 -4.17
C MET A 371 4.79 11.78 -5.12
N ASP A 372 4.93 11.59 -6.43
CA ASP A 372 4.00 12.11 -7.44
C ASP A 372 2.72 11.23 -7.55
N GLY A 373 2.56 10.25 -6.64
CA GLY A 373 1.39 9.38 -6.50
C GLY A 373 1.35 8.20 -7.47
N LYS A 374 2.41 7.99 -8.26
CA LYS A 374 2.47 6.99 -9.34
C LYS A 374 3.49 5.90 -9.02
N PHE A 375 3.37 4.73 -9.63
CA PHE A 375 4.42 3.72 -9.52
C PHE A 375 5.76 4.27 -10.04
N SER A 376 6.88 3.73 -9.53
CA SER A 376 8.19 4.06 -10.10
C SER A 376 8.31 3.39 -11.46
N SER A 377 8.61 4.16 -12.50
CA SER A 377 8.70 3.64 -13.86
C SER A 377 9.81 4.28 -14.69
N TYR A 378 10.17 3.63 -15.79
CA TYR A 378 11.12 4.12 -16.79
C TYR A 378 10.78 3.56 -18.18
N LYS A 379 10.88 4.39 -19.22
CA LYS A 379 10.53 4.03 -20.60
C LYS A 379 11.75 3.44 -21.31
N TRP A 380 11.84 2.12 -21.33
CA TRP A 380 12.93 1.41 -21.99
C TRP A 380 12.76 1.40 -23.51
N LYS A 381 13.70 2.03 -24.22
CA LYS A 381 13.94 1.83 -25.66
C LYS A 381 14.48 0.41 -25.87
N ILE A 382 13.69 -0.48 -26.45
CA ILE A 382 14.12 -1.87 -26.69
C ILE A 382 15.28 -1.88 -27.70
N PRO A 383 16.45 -2.46 -27.38
CA PRO A 383 17.63 -2.39 -28.23
C PRO A 383 17.40 -3.06 -29.59
N HIS A 384 17.87 -2.42 -30.66
CA HIS A 384 17.93 -2.99 -32.01
C HIS A 384 19.09 -4.00 -32.12
N PHE A 385 18.83 -5.17 -32.72
CA PHE A 385 19.80 -6.22 -33.02
C PHE A 385 19.95 -6.36 -34.54
N PRO A 386 21.04 -5.82 -35.14
CA PRO A 386 21.29 -5.88 -36.58
C PRO A 386 21.16 -7.25 -37.25
N SER A 387 21.38 -8.36 -36.53
CA SER A 387 21.24 -9.70 -37.08
C SER A 387 19.78 -10.07 -37.46
N ASP A 388 18.78 -9.27 -37.05
CA ASP A 388 17.35 -9.58 -37.16
C ASP A 388 17.00 -11.01 -36.66
N THR A 389 17.69 -11.50 -35.63
CA THR A 389 17.35 -12.77 -34.95
C THR A 389 16.47 -12.48 -33.74
N ILE A 390 15.50 -13.36 -33.48
CA ILE A 390 14.69 -13.30 -32.26
C ILE A 390 15.64 -13.46 -31.06
N GLN A 391 15.46 -12.66 -30.00
CA GLN A 391 16.26 -12.75 -28.78
C GLN A 391 15.42 -13.29 -27.62
N ARG A 392 16.06 -14.12 -26.78
CA ARG A 392 15.52 -14.63 -25.51
C ARG A 392 16.21 -13.88 -24.39
N CYS A 393 15.46 -13.09 -23.62
CA CYS A 393 16.04 -12.12 -22.68
C CYS A 393 15.44 -12.21 -21.28
N VAL A 394 16.16 -11.67 -20.30
CA VAL A 394 15.69 -11.44 -18.92
C VAL A 394 16.04 -10.02 -18.50
N LEU A 395 15.12 -9.38 -17.77
CA LEU A 395 15.30 -8.07 -17.15
C LEU A 395 15.60 -8.26 -15.66
N ARG A 396 16.48 -7.45 -15.07
CA ARG A 396 16.59 -7.28 -13.62
C ARG A 396 16.52 -5.81 -13.21
N ILE A 397 16.00 -5.59 -12.01
CA ILE A 397 16.18 -4.36 -11.24
C ILE A 397 17.02 -4.67 -10.01
N SER A 398 17.90 -3.76 -9.61
CA SER A 398 18.62 -3.82 -8.34
C SER A 398 18.54 -2.47 -7.63
N VAL A 399 18.16 -2.49 -6.35
CA VAL A 399 18.21 -1.33 -5.45
C VAL A 399 19.32 -1.55 -4.45
N LYS A 400 20.29 -0.64 -4.41
CA LYS A 400 21.45 -0.64 -3.50
C LYS A 400 21.30 0.55 -2.56
N ASN A 401 21.28 0.30 -1.26
CA ASN A 401 21.17 1.33 -0.21
C ASN A 401 22.45 1.34 0.63
N ASP A 402 23.52 1.99 0.17
CA ASP A 402 24.82 2.03 0.86
C ASP A 402 25.01 3.38 1.57
N PRO A 403 24.74 3.49 2.88
CA PRO A 403 24.92 4.73 3.62
C PRO A 403 26.41 4.96 3.87
N THR A 404 27.06 5.76 3.04
CA THR A 404 28.44 6.17 3.28
C THR A 404 28.51 7.14 4.45
N THR A 405 29.55 7.02 5.28
CA THR A 405 29.83 7.99 6.34
C THR A 405 31.30 7.97 6.72
N LEU A 406 31.81 9.13 7.11
CA LEU A 406 33.19 9.37 7.54
C LEU A 406 33.17 9.95 8.96
N ALA A 407 34.19 9.63 9.76
CA ALA A 407 34.44 10.38 10.99
C ALA A 407 34.75 11.86 10.68
N VAL A 408 34.73 12.70 11.71
CA VAL A 408 34.93 14.17 11.64
C VAL A 408 36.27 14.59 10.98
N ASN A 409 37.22 13.66 10.81
CA ASN A 409 38.50 13.86 10.12
C ASN A 409 38.48 13.55 8.61
N GLY A 410 37.33 13.17 8.05
CA GLY A 410 37.17 12.81 6.63
C GLY A 410 37.88 11.52 6.18
N LYS A 411 38.45 10.73 7.11
CA LYS A 411 39.34 9.60 6.78
C LYS A 411 39.02 8.29 7.50
N THR A 412 38.50 8.32 8.72
CA THR A 412 38.26 7.11 9.53
C THR A 412 36.85 6.56 9.35
N LYS A 413 36.73 5.26 9.03
CA LYS A 413 35.46 4.49 9.09
C LYS A 413 35.25 3.98 10.51
N LEU A 414 34.03 4.07 11.05
CA LEU A 414 33.72 3.71 12.45
C LEU A 414 32.71 2.56 12.55
N GLN A 415 32.96 1.59 13.43
CA GLN A 415 32.05 0.47 13.68
C GLN A 415 30.85 0.89 14.55
N LEU A 416 29.67 0.35 14.24
CA LEU A 416 28.40 0.78 14.81
C LEU A 416 27.66 -0.40 15.42
N ALA A 417 27.07 -0.21 16.61
CA ALA A 417 26.11 -1.13 17.23
C ALA A 417 24.74 -1.03 16.54
N LEU A 418 24.73 -1.30 15.24
CA LEU A 418 23.56 -1.51 14.39
C LEU A 418 23.63 -2.97 13.90
N ASN A 419 22.53 -3.48 13.35
CA ASN A 419 22.60 -4.73 12.59
C ASN A 419 23.37 -4.48 11.28
N THR A 420 24.69 -4.69 11.30
CA THR A 420 25.62 -4.38 10.20
C THR A 420 25.31 -5.14 8.92
N ALA A 421 24.70 -6.33 9.01
CA ALA A 421 24.17 -7.07 7.87
C ALA A 421 22.99 -6.35 7.18
N GLN A 422 22.40 -5.31 7.80
CA GLN A 422 21.36 -4.45 7.23
C GLN A 422 21.86 -3.13 6.62
N LEU A 423 23.17 -2.84 6.74
CA LEU A 423 23.80 -1.71 6.05
C LEU A 423 24.21 -2.12 4.62
N GLY A 424 24.08 -1.22 3.65
CA GLY A 424 24.57 -1.43 2.28
C GLY A 424 23.89 -2.54 1.50
N ARG A 425 22.63 -2.88 1.82
CA ARG A 425 21.98 -4.05 1.22
C ARG A 425 21.56 -3.82 -0.22
N THR A 426 21.52 -4.95 -0.94
CA THR A 426 21.11 -5.04 -2.34
C THR A 426 19.91 -5.96 -2.48
N PHE A 427 18.84 -5.40 -3.00
CA PHE A 427 17.57 -6.08 -3.24
C PHE A 427 17.34 -6.14 -4.76
N GLN A 428 16.84 -7.26 -5.27
CA GLN A 428 16.63 -7.40 -6.71
C GLN A 428 15.38 -8.23 -7.04
N ASP A 429 14.74 -7.86 -8.14
CA ASP A 429 13.79 -8.74 -8.82
C ASP A 429 14.24 -8.95 -10.27
N ARG A 430 13.90 -10.11 -10.83
CA ARG A 430 14.22 -10.49 -12.20
C ARG A 430 12.96 -10.98 -12.87
N SER A 431 12.66 -10.48 -14.07
CA SER A 431 11.51 -10.94 -14.85
C SER A 431 11.60 -12.44 -15.12
N HIS A 432 10.48 -13.07 -15.47
CA HIS A 432 10.53 -14.29 -16.29
C HIS A 432 11.16 -13.95 -17.67
N VAL A 433 11.54 -14.97 -18.43
CA VAL A 433 12.01 -14.78 -19.82
C VAL A 433 10.98 -13.97 -20.62
N ILE A 434 11.48 -12.96 -21.34
CA ILE A 434 10.78 -12.19 -22.37
C ILE A 434 11.40 -12.48 -23.74
N ILE A 435 10.64 -12.22 -24.80
CA ILE A 435 11.08 -12.41 -26.18
C ILE A 435 11.14 -11.05 -26.88
N ILE A 436 12.24 -10.77 -27.57
CA ILE A 436 12.37 -9.60 -28.45
C ILE A 436 12.37 -10.09 -29.90
N LYS A 437 11.43 -9.58 -30.71
CA LYS A 437 11.17 -9.96 -32.10
C LYS A 437 11.76 -8.94 -33.07
N PRO A 438 12.32 -9.37 -34.22
CA PRO A 438 12.82 -8.48 -35.24
C PRO A 438 11.68 -7.78 -35.99
N ARG A 439 11.90 -6.52 -36.40
CA ARG A 439 10.87 -5.71 -37.06
C ARG A 439 10.46 -6.23 -38.44
N LYS A 440 11.29 -7.04 -39.11
CA LYS A 440 10.96 -7.70 -40.40
C LYS A 440 9.71 -8.59 -40.37
N LEU A 441 9.18 -8.93 -39.20
CA LEU A 441 7.92 -9.67 -39.05
C LEU A 441 6.68 -8.77 -39.22
N LEU A 442 6.81 -7.46 -39.03
CA LEU A 442 5.77 -6.46 -39.34
C LEU A 442 5.69 -6.22 -40.85
N PRO A 443 4.53 -5.86 -41.43
CA PRO A 443 4.42 -5.36 -42.80
C PRO A 443 5.28 -4.10 -43.01
N ARG A 444 5.93 -4.00 -44.18
CA ARG A 444 6.93 -2.96 -44.51
C ARG A 444 6.57 -1.53 -44.07
N ARG A 445 5.30 -1.13 -44.23
CA ARG A 445 4.80 0.21 -43.87
C ARG A 445 4.85 0.57 -42.37
N PHE A 446 5.00 -0.40 -41.47
CA PHE A 446 5.11 -0.17 -40.02
C PHE A 446 6.51 -0.42 -39.47
N GLN A 447 7.45 -0.91 -40.28
CA GLN A 447 8.80 -1.25 -39.80
C GLN A 447 9.56 -0.01 -39.29
N ASN A 448 9.18 1.19 -39.75
CA ASN A 448 9.73 2.46 -39.31
C ASN A 448 8.81 3.23 -38.31
N SER A 449 7.63 2.70 -37.96
CA SER A 449 6.74 3.35 -36.99
C SER A 449 7.31 3.28 -35.58
N LYS A 450 7.03 4.31 -34.76
CA LYS A 450 7.22 4.20 -33.31
C LYS A 450 6.25 3.15 -32.74
N ILE A 451 6.72 2.27 -31.86
CA ILE A 451 5.90 1.22 -31.23
C ILE A 451 5.83 1.45 -29.71
N TYR A 452 4.65 1.30 -29.12
CA TYR A 452 4.44 1.33 -27.66
C TYR A 452 3.70 0.08 -27.20
N TYR A 453 4.02 -0.38 -25.99
CA TYR A 453 3.35 -1.51 -25.35
C TYR A 453 2.45 -1.09 -24.19
N ILE A 454 1.25 -1.65 -24.17
CA ILE A 454 0.31 -1.62 -23.04
C ILE A 454 0.28 -3.00 -22.40
N GLY A 455 0.91 -3.12 -21.24
CA GLY A 455 0.94 -4.33 -20.43
C GLY A 455 -0.34 -4.52 -19.60
N GLY A 456 -0.75 -5.77 -19.42
CA GLY A 456 -1.59 -6.18 -18.28
C GLY A 456 -0.71 -6.68 -17.13
N MET A 457 -0.85 -6.08 -15.95
CA MET A 457 -0.04 -6.39 -14.76
C MET A 457 -0.90 -6.61 -13.51
N GLY A 458 -0.32 -7.18 -12.46
CA GLY A 458 -0.98 -7.40 -11.17
C GLY A 458 -1.49 -8.81 -10.94
N LYS A 459 -1.93 -9.06 -9.71
CA LYS A 459 -2.46 -10.35 -9.25
C LYS A 459 -3.95 -10.23 -8.98
N ARG A 460 -4.69 -11.33 -9.14
CA ARG A 460 -6.07 -11.42 -8.63
C ARG A 460 -6.10 -11.32 -7.10
N GLY A 461 -7.05 -10.56 -6.57
CA GLY A 461 -7.27 -10.38 -5.13
C GLY A 461 -7.40 -8.92 -4.69
N ASN A 462 -7.72 -8.73 -3.42
CA ASN A 462 -7.58 -7.45 -2.73
C ASN A 462 -6.14 -7.22 -2.22
N ILE A 463 -5.82 -5.98 -1.86
CA ILE A 463 -4.45 -5.54 -1.55
C ILE A 463 -3.87 -6.32 -0.36
N VAL A 464 -4.69 -6.71 0.61
CA VAL A 464 -4.27 -7.57 1.74
C VAL A 464 -3.87 -8.98 1.27
N GLN A 465 -4.54 -9.50 0.24
CA GLN A 465 -4.23 -10.79 -0.38
C GLN A 465 -2.99 -10.71 -1.27
N THR A 466 -2.85 -9.67 -2.10
CA THR A 466 -1.78 -9.51 -3.10
C THR A 466 -0.47 -8.93 -2.55
N TYR A 467 -0.54 -7.98 -1.60
CA TYR A 467 0.61 -7.28 -0.99
C TYR A 467 1.67 -8.28 -0.52
N PRO A 468 2.97 -8.07 -0.80
CA PRO A 468 3.54 -6.83 -1.29
C PRO A 468 3.64 -6.71 -2.82
N ALA A 469 2.97 -7.58 -3.59
CA ALA A 469 2.66 -7.33 -4.99
C ALA A 469 1.31 -6.55 -5.11
N MET A 470 1.01 -6.02 -6.30
CA MET A 470 -0.17 -5.19 -6.54
C MET A 470 -1.33 -5.94 -7.25
N GLU A 471 -2.49 -5.29 -7.26
CA GLU A 471 -3.76 -5.75 -7.86
C GLU A 471 -3.78 -5.50 -9.38
N TYR A 472 -4.74 -6.08 -10.11
CA TYR A 472 -4.82 -5.90 -11.56
C TYR A 472 -4.99 -4.45 -12.04
N ARG A 473 -4.07 -4.00 -12.91
CA ARG A 473 -4.06 -2.71 -13.62
C ARG A 473 -3.42 -2.87 -15.02
N PHE A 474 -3.62 -1.88 -15.89
CA PHE A 474 -2.87 -1.75 -17.16
C PHE A 474 -1.60 -0.91 -16.98
N THR A 475 -0.71 -0.88 -17.96
CA THR A 475 0.54 -0.12 -17.93
C THR A 475 1.06 0.24 -19.32
N PRO A 476 1.22 1.52 -19.69
CA PRO A 476 0.71 2.70 -18.99
C PRO A 476 -0.82 2.68 -18.86
N GLU A 477 -1.35 3.24 -17.76
CA GLU A 477 -2.80 3.46 -17.61
C GLU A 477 -3.29 4.64 -18.46
N ARG A 478 -2.42 5.62 -18.78
CA ARG A 478 -2.70 6.69 -19.74
C ARG A 478 -1.53 6.85 -20.70
N ILE A 479 -1.77 6.80 -22.00
CA ILE A 479 -0.74 6.99 -23.02
C ILE A 479 -1.15 8.06 -24.04
N ASN A 480 -0.21 8.95 -24.36
CA ASN A 480 -0.34 9.93 -25.43
C ASN A 480 0.49 9.46 -26.63
N VAL A 481 -0.13 9.34 -27.81
CA VAL A 481 0.51 8.85 -29.04
C VAL A 481 0.03 9.64 -30.26
N THR A 482 0.72 9.52 -31.40
CA THR A 482 0.31 10.11 -32.69
C THR A 482 -0.53 9.12 -33.53
N THR A 483 -1.12 9.60 -34.62
CA THR A 483 -1.78 8.74 -35.62
C THR A 483 -0.82 7.94 -36.51
N ASN A 484 0.50 8.12 -36.36
CA ASN A 484 1.56 7.33 -37.00
C ASN A 484 2.13 6.23 -36.09
N ASP A 485 1.77 6.25 -34.81
CA ASP A 485 2.29 5.35 -33.78
C ASP A 485 1.54 4.01 -33.78
N VAL A 486 2.27 2.92 -33.49
CA VAL A 486 1.74 1.57 -33.34
C VAL A 486 1.62 1.20 -31.86
N LEU A 487 0.47 0.63 -31.51
CA LEU A 487 0.10 0.17 -30.19
C LEU A 487 0.06 -1.36 -30.17
N CYS A 488 0.65 -1.95 -29.15
CA CYS A 488 0.64 -3.39 -28.89
C CYS A 488 0.12 -3.64 -27.47
N PHE A 489 -0.80 -4.59 -27.29
CA PHE A 489 -1.11 -5.12 -25.95
C PHE A 489 -0.22 -6.33 -25.65
N ALA A 490 0.04 -6.62 -24.37
CA ALA A 490 0.61 -7.90 -23.93
C ALA A 490 0.26 -8.19 -22.46
N TRP A 491 -0.06 -9.43 -22.08
CA TRP A 491 -0.27 -9.80 -20.68
C TRP A 491 0.16 -11.23 -20.36
N SER A 492 0.69 -11.41 -19.14
CA SER A 492 1.17 -12.68 -18.61
C SER A 492 0.38 -13.06 -17.36
N GLY A 493 -0.31 -14.20 -17.41
CA GLY A 493 -1.13 -14.77 -16.34
C GLY A 493 -1.00 -16.29 -16.28
N SER A 494 -1.39 -16.87 -15.14
CA SER A 494 -1.14 -18.28 -14.80
C SER A 494 -2.35 -18.99 -14.19
N ASN A 495 -2.40 -20.32 -14.31
CA ASN A 495 -3.48 -21.14 -13.74
C ASN A 495 -3.13 -21.81 -12.39
N ASP A 496 -1.92 -21.61 -11.88
CA ASP A 496 -1.44 -22.20 -10.61
C ASP A 496 -1.25 -21.12 -9.51
N ASN A 497 -2.17 -20.16 -9.42
CA ASN A 497 -2.20 -19.17 -8.35
C ASN A 497 -2.91 -19.68 -7.08
N ARG A 498 -2.96 -18.84 -6.04
CA ARG A 498 -3.49 -19.21 -4.71
C ARG A 498 -5.01 -19.37 -4.72
N ASN A 499 -5.48 -20.62 -4.62
CA ASN A 499 -6.91 -21.00 -4.62
C ASN A 499 -7.80 -20.27 -3.59
N ASN A 500 -7.24 -19.75 -2.49
CA ASN A 500 -7.97 -19.04 -1.43
C ASN A 500 -8.11 -17.53 -1.70
N VAL A 501 -7.94 -17.09 -2.95
CA VAL A 501 -8.17 -15.72 -3.38
C VAL A 501 -9.36 -15.72 -4.34
N ALA A 502 -10.53 -15.37 -3.83
CA ALA A 502 -11.82 -15.54 -4.51
C ALA A 502 -12.37 -14.21 -5.03
N GLY A 503 -12.68 -14.21 -6.34
CA GLY A 503 -13.52 -13.23 -7.05
C GLY A 503 -14.17 -13.97 -8.23
N GLU A 504 -14.69 -13.29 -9.25
CA GLU A 504 -15.45 -13.96 -10.32
C GLU A 504 -14.65 -14.96 -11.15
N GLY A 505 -15.26 -16.12 -11.43
CA GLY A 505 -14.71 -17.22 -12.22
C GLY A 505 -13.67 -18.11 -11.52
N GLN A 506 -13.14 -19.06 -12.30
CA GLN A 506 -12.31 -20.19 -11.86
C GLN A 506 -11.21 -19.80 -10.85
N ARG A 507 -11.19 -20.38 -9.65
CA ARG A 507 -10.19 -20.07 -8.62
C ARG A 507 -8.79 -20.48 -9.08
N GLY A 508 -7.77 -19.70 -8.70
CA GLY A 508 -6.37 -19.98 -9.05
C GLY A 508 -5.96 -19.57 -10.47
N SER A 509 -6.88 -19.11 -11.34
CA SER A 509 -6.55 -18.53 -12.64
C SER A 509 -6.48 -17.01 -12.63
N ASP A 510 -5.47 -16.51 -13.33
CA ASP A 510 -5.18 -15.10 -13.61
C ASP A 510 -5.46 -14.85 -15.10
N ARG A 511 -6.38 -13.94 -15.43
CA ARG A 511 -6.96 -13.74 -16.77
C ARG A 511 -7.28 -12.26 -17.03
N THR A 512 -7.04 -11.79 -18.25
CA THR A 512 -7.28 -10.40 -18.68
C THR A 512 -7.83 -10.36 -20.12
N ASN A 513 -8.55 -9.29 -20.44
CA ASN A 513 -9.11 -8.96 -21.74
C ASN A 513 -9.18 -7.42 -21.88
N VAL A 514 -9.53 -6.93 -23.07
CA VAL A 514 -9.69 -5.49 -23.36
C VAL A 514 -11.07 -5.24 -23.97
N CYS A 515 -11.84 -4.38 -23.31
CA CYS A 515 -13.22 -3.98 -23.63
C CYS A 515 -13.25 -2.45 -23.74
N TRP A 516 -13.58 -1.88 -24.90
CA TRP A 516 -13.63 -0.41 -25.06
C TRP A 516 -14.90 0.17 -24.43
N ILE A 517 -14.79 1.38 -23.88
CA ILE A 517 -15.85 2.10 -23.17
C ILE A 517 -16.19 3.37 -23.97
N LYS A 518 -17.48 3.59 -24.28
CA LYS A 518 -17.96 4.83 -24.92
C LYS A 518 -18.44 5.87 -23.91
N GLU A 519 -18.83 5.41 -22.73
CA GLU A 519 -19.29 6.15 -21.56
C GLU A 519 -18.16 6.95 -20.84
N GLY A 520 -16.93 6.89 -21.35
CA GLY A 520 -15.75 7.57 -20.81
C GLY A 520 -14.99 6.78 -19.75
N CYS A 521 -13.75 7.21 -19.46
CA CYS A 521 -12.76 6.53 -18.60
C CYS A 521 -13.10 6.56 -17.09
N GLN A 522 -14.38 6.68 -16.75
CA GLN A 522 -14.90 6.83 -15.38
C GLN A 522 -15.88 5.71 -15.00
N SER A 523 -16.68 5.20 -15.95
CA SER A 523 -17.68 4.17 -15.66
C SER A 523 -17.07 2.78 -15.49
N LEU A 524 -17.61 2.02 -14.55
CA LEU A 524 -17.32 0.59 -14.34
C LEU A 524 -18.38 -0.33 -14.97
N THR A 525 -19.44 0.24 -15.56
CA THR A 525 -20.62 -0.49 -16.04
C THR A 525 -21.04 -0.14 -17.48
N PRO A 526 -20.15 -0.30 -18.50
CA PRO A 526 -20.51 -0.03 -19.88
C PRO A 526 -21.62 -0.98 -20.38
N LYS A 527 -22.60 -0.43 -21.10
CA LYS A 527 -23.78 -1.19 -21.57
C LYS A 527 -23.42 -2.23 -22.64
N ALA A 528 -22.37 -1.98 -23.40
CA ALA A 528 -21.71 -2.92 -24.30
C ALA A 528 -20.20 -2.62 -24.32
N CYS A 529 -19.35 -3.64 -24.47
CA CYS A 529 -17.98 -3.43 -24.94
C CYS A 529 -18.05 -2.89 -26.36
N THR A 530 -17.62 -1.65 -26.57
CA THR A 530 -17.55 -1.09 -27.92
C THR A 530 -16.33 -1.61 -28.67
N SER A 531 -16.34 -1.42 -29.98
CA SER A 531 -15.19 -1.60 -30.85
C SER A 531 -14.52 -0.25 -31.08
N LEU A 532 -13.21 -0.26 -31.33
CA LEU A 532 -12.64 0.79 -32.18
C LEU A 532 -13.22 0.60 -33.59
N PRO A 533 -13.88 1.61 -34.19
CA PRO A 533 -14.44 1.50 -35.54
C PRO A 533 -13.37 1.12 -36.58
N LEU A 534 -13.73 0.27 -37.55
CA LEU A 534 -12.76 -0.32 -38.50
C LEU A 534 -12.01 0.75 -39.31
N GLU A 535 -12.72 1.82 -39.67
CA GLU A 535 -12.19 3.04 -40.26
C GLU A 535 -11.07 3.73 -39.45
N VAL A 536 -11.09 3.67 -38.12
CA VAL A 536 -10.05 4.27 -37.25
C VAL A 536 -8.93 3.30 -36.91
N VAL A 537 -9.08 2.00 -37.16
CA VAL A 537 -8.04 1.00 -36.91
C VAL A 537 -7.27 0.66 -38.18
N GLU A 538 -5.97 0.48 -38.06
CA GLU A 538 -5.13 -0.15 -39.08
C GLU A 538 -4.25 -1.21 -38.42
N GLN A 539 -4.06 -2.36 -39.02
CA GLN A 539 -3.33 -3.45 -38.38
C GLN A 539 -1.86 -3.47 -38.75
N ALA A 540 -1.01 -3.63 -37.74
CA ALA A 540 0.43 -3.74 -37.86
C ALA A 540 0.92 -5.20 -37.93
N ASP A 541 0.03 -6.19 -37.79
CA ASP A 541 0.32 -7.62 -37.88
C ASP A 541 -0.58 -8.31 -38.91
N LYS A 542 -0.24 -9.56 -39.28
CA LYS A 542 -1.02 -10.43 -40.19
C LYS A 542 -2.30 -10.97 -39.50
N PHE A 543 -3.26 -10.10 -39.24
CA PHE A 543 -4.58 -10.43 -38.69
C PHE A 543 -5.69 -9.75 -39.54
N SER A 544 -6.96 -9.80 -39.14
CA SER A 544 -8.04 -9.00 -39.78
C SER A 544 -8.72 -8.05 -38.79
N SER A 545 -9.11 -6.86 -39.25
CA SER A 545 -9.50 -5.71 -38.40
C SER A 545 -10.68 -6.03 -37.50
N ASP A 546 -11.64 -6.71 -38.09
CA ASP A 546 -12.94 -7.01 -37.53
C ASP A 546 -12.82 -8.08 -36.43
N LYS A 547 -11.81 -8.96 -36.56
CA LYS A 547 -11.45 -9.95 -35.54
C LYS A 547 -10.63 -9.36 -34.39
N LEU A 548 -9.91 -8.25 -34.58
CA LEU A 548 -9.01 -7.71 -33.55
C LEU A 548 -9.77 -7.29 -32.29
N ASN A 549 -10.80 -6.46 -32.44
CA ASN A 549 -11.64 -6.03 -31.30
C ASN A 549 -12.25 -7.23 -30.55
N LEU A 550 -12.67 -8.26 -31.29
CA LEU A 550 -13.28 -9.45 -30.71
C LEU A 550 -12.26 -10.35 -29.99
N HIS A 551 -11.09 -10.56 -30.58
CA HIS A 551 -9.98 -11.29 -29.96
C HIS A 551 -9.48 -10.61 -28.68
N LEU A 552 -9.45 -9.27 -28.66
CA LEU A 552 -9.17 -8.48 -27.46
C LEU A 552 -10.28 -8.62 -26.39
N ASN A 553 -11.55 -8.55 -26.78
CA ASN A 553 -12.71 -8.74 -25.89
C ASN A 553 -12.73 -10.14 -25.23
N THR A 554 -12.41 -11.20 -25.98
CA THR A 554 -12.49 -12.59 -25.51
C THR A 554 -11.24 -13.07 -24.77
N GLY A 555 -10.26 -12.20 -24.52
CA GLY A 555 -9.01 -12.56 -23.85
C GLY A 555 -8.14 -13.50 -24.68
N CYS A 556 -8.08 -13.28 -25.99
CA CYS A 556 -7.38 -14.11 -26.98
C CYS A 556 -7.90 -15.55 -27.14
N TYR A 557 -9.14 -15.82 -26.78
CA TYR A 557 -9.77 -17.11 -27.08
C TYR A 557 -9.90 -17.31 -28.61
N SER A 558 -9.45 -18.48 -29.09
CA SER A 558 -9.41 -18.84 -30.51
C SER A 558 -10.38 -19.97 -30.90
N GLY A 559 -11.22 -20.43 -29.97
CA GLY A 559 -12.26 -21.44 -30.23
C GLY A 559 -13.57 -20.83 -30.70
N ASN A 560 -14.59 -21.67 -30.89
CA ASN A 560 -15.93 -21.21 -31.26
C ASN A 560 -16.55 -20.33 -30.15
N GLU A 561 -16.96 -19.11 -30.51
CA GLU A 561 -17.53 -18.10 -29.60
C GLU A 561 -18.80 -18.58 -28.88
N LYS A 562 -19.59 -19.48 -29.48
CA LYS A 562 -20.75 -20.11 -28.82
C LYS A 562 -20.36 -20.90 -27.56
N ASN A 563 -19.11 -21.36 -27.50
CA ASN A 563 -18.58 -22.15 -26.39
C ASN A 563 -17.77 -21.29 -25.39
N LEU A 564 -17.64 -19.97 -25.62
CA LEU A 564 -16.94 -19.07 -24.69
C LEU A 564 -17.81 -18.86 -23.43
N GLN A 565 -17.25 -19.16 -22.25
CA GLN A 565 -17.93 -18.82 -21.00
C GLN A 565 -17.88 -17.29 -20.80
N ALA A 566 -18.99 -16.68 -20.38
CA ALA A 566 -19.08 -15.23 -20.15
C ALA A 566 -18.05 -14.69 -19.15
N GLN A 567 -17.54 -15.56 -18.27
CA GLN A 567 -16.46 -15.28 -17.32
C GLN A 567 -15.05 -15.48 -17.90
N LEU A 568 -14.86 -15.83 -19.18
CA LEU A 568 -13.54 -16.12 -19.79
C LEU A 568 -12.73 -17.21 -19.06
N ASN A 569 -13.39 -18.24 -18.51
CA ASN A 569 -12.69 -19.35 -17.84
C ASN A 569 -12.05 -20.35 -18.83
N ASN A 570 -12.40 -20.30 -20.12
CA ASN A 570 -11.77 -21.08 -21.19
C ASN A 570 -10.92 -20.25 -22.18
N ALA A 571 -10.72 -18.94 -21.92
CA ALA A 571 -9.68 -18.15 -22.58
C ALA A 571 -8.26 -18.51 -22.05
N PRO A 572 -7.16 -18.29 -22.80
CA PRO A 572 -5.81 -18.48 -22.30
C PRO A 572 -5.47 -17.51 -21.13
N ALA A 573 -4.50 -17.88 -20.29
CA ALA A 573 -4.07 -17.05 -19.15
C ALA A 573 -3.10 -15.92 -19.54
N SER A 574 -2.30 -16.14 -20.58
CA SER A 574 -1.38 -15.14 -21.18
C SER A 574 -1.68 -14.93 -22.65
N CYS A 575 -1.39 -13.73 -23.16
CA CYS A 575 -1.49 -13.44 -24.59
C CYS A 575 -0.55 -12.30 -25.00
N ASN A 576 -0.06 -12.38 -26.24
CA ASN A 576 0.55 -11.27 -26.98
C ASN A 576 -0.36 -10.96 -28.19
N PRO A 577 -1.41 -10.12 -28.03
CA PRO A 577 -2.31 -9.76 -29.13
C PRO A 577 -1.61 -9.11 -30.34
N PRO A 578 -2.23 -9.15 -31.54
CA PRO A 578 -1.74 -8.41 -32.71
C PRO A 578 -1.68 -6.89 -32.47
N CYS A 579 -0.61 -6.25 -32.95
CA CYS A 579 -0.41 -4.80 -32.87
C CYS A 579 -1.23 -4.04 -33.93
N PHE A 580 -1.55 -2.78 -33.65
CA PHE A 580 -2.40 -1.92 -34.49
C PHE A 580 -2.08 -0.43 -34.31
N ARG A 581 -2.51 0.38 -35.27
CA ARG A 581 -2.42 1.85 -35.30
C ARG A 581 -3.83 2.43 -35.22
N ILE A 582 -4.00 3.55 -34.51
CA ILE A 582 -5.24 4.32 -34.52
C ILE A 582 -5.05 5.54 -35.42
N LYS A 583 -5.86 5.66 -36.47
CA LYS A 583 -5.73 6.66 -37.55
C LYS A 583 -6.44 7.99 -37.27
N ARG A 584 -7.34 8.07 -36.29
CA ARG A 584 -8.08 9.29 -35.94
C ARG A 584 -7.63 9.84 -34.58
N PRO A 585 -7.44 11.17 -34.44
CA PRO A 585 -7.28 11.82 -33.14
C PRO A 585 -8.52 11.63 -32.25
N GLY A 586 -8.33 11.67 -30.93
CA GLY A 586 -9.40 11.47 -29.96
C GLY A 586 -8.91 10.87 -28.64
N THR A 587 -9.83 10.58 -27.73
CA THR A 587 -9.53 9.85 -26.49
C THR A 587 -10.34 8.57 -26.44
N TYR A 588 -9.66 7.44 -26.26
CA TYR A 588 -10.20 6.09 -26.30
C TYR A 588 -10.00 5.41 -24.94
N CYS A 589 -11.11 5.00 -24.33
CA CYS A 589 -11.13 4.39 -22.99
C CYS A 589 -11.34 2.87 -23.11
N TYR A 590 -10.65 2.08 -22.29
CA TYR A 590 -10.78 0.62 -22.29
C TYR A 590 -10.66 0.04 -20.87
N MET A 591 -11.17 -1.17 -20.66
CA MET A 591 -11.14 -1.86 -19.37
C MET A 591 -10.99 -3.38 -19.51
N GLY A 592 -10.58 -4.04 -18.42
CA GLY A 592 -10.72 -5.49 -18.28
C GLY A 592 -12.03 -5.85 -17.55
N THR A 593 -12.82 -6.77 -18.09
CA THR A 593 -14.13 -7.16 -17.52
C THR A 593 -14.01 -8.07 -16.29
N ARG A 594 -12.84 -8.72 -16.14
CA ARG A 594 -12.58 -9.82 -15.18
C ARG A 594 -12.42 -9.43 -13.70
N ASN A 595 -11.99 -8.21 -13.38
CA ASN A 595 -11.25 -7.95 -12.13
C ASN A 595 -11.87 -6.91 -11.18
N ASN A 596 -13.04 -6.35 -11.49
CA ASN A 596 -13.60 -5.19 -10.76
C ASN A 596 -14.50 -5.57 -9.56
N ASN A 597 -14.60 -6.87 -9.23
CA ASN A 597 -15.53 -7.37 -8.19
C ASN A 597 -15.01 -7.21 -6.75
N PHE A 598 -13.71 -6.95 -6.59
CA PHE A 598 -13.04 -6.94 -5.28
C PHE A 598 -13.28 -5.64 -4.49
N SER A 599 -13.37 -4.50 -5.19
CA SER A 599 -13.96 -3.23 -4.77
C SER A 599 -14.12 -2.32 -6.01
N ASN A 600 -14.65 -1.10 -5.83
CA ASN A 600 -14.67 0.10 -6.70
C ASN A 600 -13.38 0.45 -7.52
N ARG A 601 -12.77 -0.50 -8.23
CA ARG A 601 -11.43 -0.38 -8.84
C ARG A 601 -11.47 -0.07 -10.31
N ARG A 602 -10.50 0.72 -10.76
CA ARG A 602 -10.26 1.06 -12.15
C ARG A 602 -9.24 0.09 -12.77
N HIS A 603 -9.67 -1.07 -13.25
CA HIS A 603 -8.88 -1.82 -14.25
C HIS A 603 -9.18 -1.22 -15.64
N ILE A 604 -8.88 0.07 -15.78
CA ILE A 604 -9.19 0.94 -16.92
C ILE A 604 -7.86 1.49 -17.46
N GLY A 605 -7.80 1.75 -18.77
CA GLY A 605 -6.77 2.61 -19.35
C GLY A 605 -7.33 3.57 -20.39
N GLN A 606 -6.49 4.53 -20.78
CA GLN A 606 -6.79 5.62 -21.69
C GLN A 606 -5.70 5.74 -22.76
N ILE A 607 -6.11 5.90 -24.02
CA ILE A 607 -5.25 6.26 -25.14
C ILE A 607 -5.73 7.61 -25.67
N THR A 608 -4.88 8.63 -25.62
CA THR A 608 -5.17 9.95 -26.19
C THR A 608 -4.30 10.17 -27.42
N LEU A 609 -4.94 10.32 -28.57
CA LEU A 609 -4.30 10.64 -29.83
C LEU A 609 -4.40 12.13 -30.13
N THR A 610 -3.24 12.77 -30.21
CA THR A 610 -3.10 14.11 -30.80
C THR A 610 -2.95 13.97 -32.31
N GLY A 611 -3.70 14.77 -33.06
CA GLY A 611 -3.47 14.92 -34.50
C GLY A 611 -2.23 15.78 -34.75
N THR A 612 -1.43 15.39 -35.73
CA THR A 612 -0.45 16.30 -36.34
C THR A 612 -1.22 17.36 -37.13
N LEU A 613 -1.41 18.53 -36.52
CA LEU A 613 -1.99 19.71 -37.15
C LEU A 613 -1.06 20.90 -36.88
N GLU A 614 -0.65 21.55 -37.96
CA GLU A 614 -0.20 22.94 -37.90
C GLU A 614 -1.40 23.83 -37.53
N ILE A 615 -1.12 24.97 -36.91
CA ILE A 615 -2.07 25.67 -36.03
C ILE A 615 -2.99 26.61 -36.82
N GLN A 616 -4.31 26.51 -36.60
CA GLN A 616 -5.18 27.68 -36.38
C GLN A 616 -6.56 27.34 -35.77
N PHE A 617 -7.09 28.30 -35.01
CA PHE A 617 -8.43 28.36 -34.38
C PHE A 617 -9.28 29.42 -35.15
N PRO A 618 -10.64 29.49 -35.08
CA PRO A 618 -11.42 29.38 -33.83
C PRO A 618 -12.86 28.81 -33.88
N MET A 619 -13.46 28.77 -32.67
CA MET A 619 -14.87 28.61 -32.26
C MET A 619 -16.03 28.69 -33.29
N ARG A 620 -17.01 27.78 -33.14
CA ARG A 620 -18.29 28.10 -32.43
C ARG A 620 -19.09 26.86 -31.99
N ILE A 621 -20.13 27.08 -31.19
CA ILE A 621 -21.02 26.08 -30.57
C ILE A 621 -22.43 26.21 -31.17
N GLN A 622 -23.12 25.10 -31.42
CA GLN A 622 -24.58 25.04 -31.37
C GLN A 622 -25.09 23.61 -31.10
N THR A 623 -26.31 23.49 -30.58
CA THR A 623 -26.88 22.25 -30.02
C THR A 623 -28.34 22.07 -30.44
N THR A 624 -28.73 20.86 -30.89
CA THR A 624 -30.14 20.51 -31.18
C THR A 624 -30.50 19.10 -30.67
N ASN A 625 -31.80 18.90 -30.46
CA ASN A 625 -32.41 17.97 -29.49
C ASN A 625 -33.24 16.84 -30.15
N ILE A 626 -33.38 15.70 -29.44
CA ILE A 626 -34.62 14.86 -29.35
C ILE A 626 -35.02 14.08 -30.64
N PRO A 627 -35.85 12.98 -30.64
CA PRO A 627 -36.55 12.25 -29.56
C PRO A 627 -36.18 10.74 -29.38
N VAL A 628 -36.91 10.08 -28.47
CA VAL A 628 -36.93 8.63 -28.15
C VAL A 628 -38.17 7.95 -28.75
N LEU A 629 -38.15 6.62 -28.97
CA LEU A 629 -39.37 5.82 -29.25
C LEU A 629 -39.32 4.40 -28.61
N HIS A 630 -40.43 3.66 -28.68
CA HIS A 630 -40.80 2.49 -27.84
C HIS A 630 -41.57 1.44 -28.66
N SER A 631 -41.71 0.14 -28.31
CA SER A 631 -41.19 -0.65 -27.16
C SER A 631 -40.96 -2.13 -27.60
N LYS A 632 -41.53 -3.27 -27.14
CA LYS A 632 -42.43 -3.70 -26.04
C LYS A 632 -42.45 -5.25 -25.96
N ASN A 633 -42.57 -5.86 -24.76
CA ASN A 633 -43.15 -7.21 -24.48
C ASN A 633 -42.44 -8.49 -25.04
N MET A 634 -42.60 -9.72 -24.51
CA MET A 634 -43.17 -10.25 -23.24
C MET A 634 -42.72 -11.72 -22.96
N ARG A 635 -42.63 -12.13 -21.66
CA ARG A 635 -42.89 -13.50 -21.09
C ARG A 635 -41.94 -14.67 -21.52
N ALA A 636 -41.77 -15.79 -20.77
CA ALA A 636 -42.16 -16.16 -19.40
C ALA A 636 -41.36 -17.35 -18.78
N ILE A 637 -40.96 -17.20 -17.50
CA ILE A 637 -41.11 -18.12 -16.32
C ILE A 637 -40.37 -19.50 -16.28
N PHE A 638 -40.13 -20.00 -15.05
CA PHE A 638 -39.66 -21.35 -14.58
C PHE A 638 -38.14 -21.63 -14.61
N THR A 639 -37.48 -22.17 -13.55
CA THR A 639 -37.90 -22.56 -12.16
C THR A 639 -36.76 -22.25 -11.15
N PHE A 640 -37.05 -22.31 -9.84
CA PHE A 640 -36.13 -21.98 -8.74
C PHE A 640 -35.93 -23.14 -7.75
N GLY A 641 -34.76 -23.26 -7.11
CA GLY A 641 -34.46 -24.24 -6.05
C GLY A 641 -33.09 -24.91 -6.24
N PHE A 642 -32.27 -25.17 -5.21
CA PHE A 642 -32.42 -24.90 -3.77
C PHE A 642 -31.08 -24.48 -3.11
N PHE A 643 -31.11 -24.18 -1.81
CA PHE A 643 -30.02 -23.55 -1.04
C PHE A 643 -28.69 -24.33 -0.97
N LEU A 644 -27.58 -23.58 -0.94
CA LEU A 644 -26.42 -23.93 -0.10
C LEU A 644 -25.80 -22.66 0.53
N SER A 645 -25.52 -22.69 1.83
CA SER A 645 -25.09 -21.53 2.63
C SER A 645 -23.61 -21.19 2.43
N THR A 646 -23.32 -20.28 1.48
CA THR A 646 -21.96 -19.78 1.28
C THR A 646 -21.57 -18.74 2.34
N PHE A 647 -20.55 -19.06 3.15
CA PHE A 647 -19.85 -18.07 3.98
C PHE A 647 -19.06 -17.08 3.09
N VAL A 648 -19.72 -16.03 2.64
CA VAL A 648 -19.10 -14.93 1.88
C VAL A 648 -18.17 -14.14 2.81
N TYR A 649 -16.86 -14.19 2.54
CA TYR A 649 -15.87 -13.33 3.19
C TYR A 649 -15.96 -11.91 2.61
N PHE A 650 -16.86 -11.09 3.15
CA PHE A 650 -17.05 -9.69 2.73
C PHE A 650 -15.78 -8.85 2.88
N CYS A 651 -15.40 -8.13 1.81
CA CYS A 651 -14.22 -7.26 1.81
C CYS A 651 -14.34 -6.15 2.86
N SER A 652 -13.35 -6.09 3.76
CA SER A 652 -13.24 -5.11 4.84
C SER A 652 -11.79 -4.65 4.94
N SER A 653 -11.49 -3.42 4.50
CA SER A 653 -10.19 -2.73 4.64
C SER A 653 -10.21 -1.41 3.85
N ASP A 654 -10.38 -0.22 4.45
CA ASP A 654 -10.31 1.03 3.67
C ASP A 654 -9.98 2.37 4.40
N MET A 655 -10.11 2.50 5.74
CA MET A 655 -9.86 3.77 6.46
C MET A 655 -9.40 3.58 7.93
N TYR A 656 -8.27 4.16 8.36
CA TYR A 656 -7.67 3.90 9.69
C TYR A 656 -7.11 5.15 10.38
N LEU A 657 -7.43 5.37 11.66
CA LEU A 657 -6.81 6.43 12.46
C LEU A 657 -5.47 5.98 13.05
N HIS A 658 -4.38 6.67 12.70
CA HIS A 658 -3.05 6.45 13.27
C HIS A 658 -2.80 7.26 14.53
N PHE A 659 -3.26 8.52 14.59
CA PHE A 659 -3.26 9.30 15.81
C PHE A 659 -4.47 10.25 15.85
N PRO A 660 -5.15 10.43 17.00
CA PRO A 660 -5.13 9.52 18.16
C PRO A 660 -5.51 8.09 17.78
N HIS A 661 -5.05 7.08 18.52
CA HIS A 661 -5.08 5.68 18.09
C HIS A 661 -6.50 5.14 17.79
N GLY A 662 -6.74 4.79 16.51
CA GLY A 662 -7.96 4.13 16.02
C GLY A 662 -8.15 2.73 16.60
N SER A 663 -9.31 2.44 17.17
CA SER A 663 -9.55 1.19 17.89
C SER A 663 -9.87 0.02 16.98
N ASN A 664 -10.55 0.23 15.85
CA ASN A 664 -11.10 -0.83 14.98
C ASN A 664 -11.76 -2.00 15.75
N ASN A 665 -12.51 -1.72 16.81
CA ASN A 665 -13.06 -2.74 17.75
C ASN A 665 -12.02 -3.64 18.47
N ARG A 666 -10.71 -3.36 18.41
CA ARG A 666 -9.63 -4.27 18.85
C ARG A 666 -9.52 -4.46 20.37
N LEU A 667 -9.47 -3.37 21.14
CA LEU A 667 -9.31 -3.36 22.61
C LEU A 667 -8.19 -4.29 23.10
N ASN A 668 -8.53 -5.49 23.56
CA ASN A 668 -7.63 -6.47 24.17
C ASN A 668 -7.19 -7.58 23.17
N GLY A 669 -7.20 -7.29 21.86
CA GLY A 669 -6.94 -8.26 20.79
C GLY A 669 -5.47 -8.69 20.59
N ASN A 670 -5.01 -9.68 21.35
CA ASN A 670 -3.67 -10.32 21.23
C ASN A 670 -3.43 -11.23 20.01
N GLN A 671 -4.34 -11.24 19.03
CA GLN A 671 -4.12 -11.89 17.73
C GLN A 671 -4.00 -10.83 16.64
N ALA A 672 -3.42 -11.19 15.49
CA ALA A 672 -3.34 -10.28 14.34
C ALA A 672 -4.72 -9.69 14.02
N ASN A 673 -5.75 -10.54 13.93
CA ASN A 673 -7.13 -10.16 13.64
C ASN A 673 -7.96 -9.84 14.91
N VAL A 674 -8.86 -8.86 14.81
CA VAL A 674 -9.95 -8.58 15.76
C VAL A 674 -10.84 -9.82 15.92
N ARG A 675 -10.92 -10.37 17.14
CA ARG A 675 -11.76 -11.54 17.46
C ARG A 675 -13.26 -11.24 17.53
N ASN A 676 -13.65 -10.06 18.00
CA ASN A 676 -15.05 -9.66 18.14
C ASN A 676 -15.27 -8.28 17.50
N ALA A 677 -15.61 -8.28 16.20
CA ALA A 677 -15.99 -7.10 15.45
C ALA A 677 -17.46 -6.68 15.66
N ASN A 678 -18.16 -7.24 16.65
CA ASN A 678 -19.53 -6.86 17.03
C ASN A 678 -19.58 -6.03 18.33
N ARG A 679 -18.44 -5.60 18.92
CA ARG A 679 -18.45 -5.04 20.29
C ARG A 679 -18.92 -3.59 20.38
N LEU A 680 -18.44 -2.68 19.53
CA LEU A 680 -18.63 -1.24 19.68
C LEU A 680 -19.30 -0.58 18.46
N PHE A 681 -18.88 -0.93 17.24
CA PHE A 681 -19.37 -0.35 15.97
C PHE A 681 -19.05 -1.26 14.78
N ASN A 682 -19.67 -1.08 13.61
CA ASN A 682 -19.25 -1.78 12.38
C ASN A 682 -18.20 -0.95 11.63
N SER A 683 -16.92 -1.26 11.82
CA SER A 683 -15.84 -0.49 11.20
C SER A 683 -15.75 -0.66 9.67
N GLN A 684 -16.35 -1.71 9.10
CA GLN A 684 -16.17 -2.13 7.68
C GLN A 684 -14.69 -2.32 7.26
N ASN A 685 -13.81 -2.51 8.24
CA ASN A 685 -12.37 -2.38 8.11
C ASN A 685 -11.63 -3.71 8.38
N ASN A 686 -10.37 -3.79 7.97
CA ASN A 686 -9.58 -5.02 8.08
C ASN A 686 -9.43 -5.46 9.53
N GLY A 687 -9.71 -6.73 9.82
CA GLY A 687 -9.51 -7.29 11.15
C GLY A 687 -8.07 -7.11 11.68
N LYS A 688 -7.05 -6.97 10.81
CA LYS A 688 -5.67 -6.67 11.23
C LYS A 688 -5.45 -5.26 11.79
N ALA A 689 -6.29 -4.31 11.40
CA ALA A 689 -6.07 -2.89 11.64
C ALA A 689 -6.45 -2.43 13.06
N GLY A 690 -6.23 -1.15 13.33
CA GLY A 690 -6.46 -0.50 14.62
C GLY A 690 -5.53 -1.00 15.73
N TYR A 691 -5.54 -0.28 16.83
CA TYR A 691 -4.62 -0.40 17.95
C TYR A 691 -5.31 -1.04 19.16
N ASN A 692 -4.52 -1.75 19.96
CA ASN A 692 -4.99 -2.23 21.25
C ASN A 692 -5.26 -1.03 22.19
N VAL A 693 -5.98 -1.28 23.30
CA VAL A 693 -6.21 -0.25 24.31
C VAL A 693 -4.93 -0.01 25.12
N GLY A 694 -4.68 1.25 25.48
CA GLY A 694 -3.52 1.67 26.24
C GLY A 694 -3.47 1.01 27.62
N ASP A 695 -2.30 0.52 28.02
CA ASP A 695 -2.06 -0.11 29.33
C ASP A 695 -1.17 0.79 30.19
N SER A 696 -1.59 1.10 31.42
CA SER A 696 -0.73 1.77 32.41
C SER A 696 0.29 0.81 33.03
N GLY A 697 0.06 -0.50 32.92
CA GLY A 697 0.98 -1.51 33.45
C GLY A 697 2.20 -1.74 32.55
N SER A 698 3.26 -2.28 33.15
CA SER A 698 4.44 -2.79 32.46
C SER A 698 4.48 -4.32 32.32
N ASN A 699 3.77 -5.04 33.19
CA ASN A 699 3.83 -6.49 33.32
C ASN A 699 2.70 -7.25 32.56
N ASN A 700 2.84 -8.57 32.55
CA ASN A 700 1.86 -9.57 32.08
C ASN A 700 1.37 -9.45 30.61
N PRO A 701 2.28 -9.57 29.61
CA PRO A 701 1.94 -9.42 28.20
C PRO A 701 0.98 -10.51 27.65
N GLY A 702 -0.23 -10.08 27.28
CA GLY A 702 -1.29 -10.91 26.71
C GLY A 702 -2.54 -11.08 27.60
N GLU A 703 -2.52 -10.57 28.84
CA GLU A 703 -3.69 -10.49 29.74
C GLU A 703 -4.80 -9.56 29.21
N ASN A 704 -6.00 -9.62 29.80
CA ASN A 704 -7.03 -8.60 29.54
C ASN A 704 -6.81 -7.37 30.42
N ILE A 705 -6.62 -6.20 29.79
CA ILE A 705 -6.51 -4.90 30.47
C ILE A 705 -7.91 -4.49 30.95
N LYS A 706 -8.14 -4.56 32.27
CA LYS A 706 -9.34 -4.04 32.95
C LYS A 706 -9.41 -2.51 32.78
N GLU A 707 -10.60 -1.91 32.79
CA GLU A 707 -10.76 -0.45 32.57
C GLU A 707 -9.96 0.40 33.58
N THR A 708 -9.81 -0.06 34.82
CA THR A 708 -8.98 0.58 35.87
C THR A 708 -7.47 0.53 35.62
N ARG A 709 -7.00 -0.28 34.66
CA ARG A 709 -5.60 -0.35 34.18
C ARG A 709 -5.43 0.24 32.77
N GLN A 710 -6.50 0.77 32.17
CA GLN A 710 -6.40 1.45 30.88
C GLN A 710 -5.95 2.90 31.06
N LEU A 711 -5.08 3.36 30.16
CA LEU A 711 -4.66 4.77 30.13
C LEU A 711 -5.09 5.43 28.79
N PRO A 712 -6.20 6.19 28.81
CA PRO A 712 -6.58 7.10 27.73
C PRO A 712 -5.49 8.12 27.41
N LEU A 713 -5.46 8.61 26.16
CA LEU A 713 -4.68 9.80 25.81
C LEU A 713 -5.34 11.05 26.41
N GLU A 714 -4.54 11.93 26.99
CA GLU A 714 -4.97 13.19 27.59
C GLU A 714 -4.59 14.40 26.73
N PHE A 715 -5.58 15.22 26.38
CA PHE A 715 -5.39 16.46 25.63
C PHE A 715 -5.97 17.66 26.39
N PHE A 716 -5.26 18.79 26.46
CA PHE A 716 -5.85 20.02 27.00
C PHE A 716 -6.92 20.59 26.06
N MET A 717 -8.07 21.01 26.60
CA MET A 717 -9.03 21.84 25.88
C MET A 717 -8.37 23.12 25.37
N SER A 718 -8.92 23.73 24.30
CA SER A 718 -8.65 25.16 24.08
C SER A 718 -9.16 25.99 25.28
N GLY A 719 -8.54 27.13 25.51
CA GLY A 719 -9.10 28.20 26.34
C GLY A 719 -10.19 28.97 25.59
N CYS A 720 -10.71 29.99 26.25
CA CYS A 720 -11.72 30.88 25.68
C CYS A 720 -11.17 31.92 24.71
N GLU A 721 -9.92 32.35 24.93
CA GLU A 721 -9.30 33.37 24.10
C GLU A 721 -8.94 32.82 22.73
N LYS A 722 -9.06 33.67 21.71
CA LYS A 722 -8.86 33.30 20.30
C LYS A 722 -7.51 32.61 20.06
N ASP A 723 -6.47 33.10 20.72
CA ASP A 723 -5.11 32.58 20.64
C ASP A 723 -4.80 31.43 21.61
N ALA A 724 -5.62 31.20 22.64
CA ALA A 724 -5.46 30.13 23.62
C ALA A 724 -5.91 28.76 23.07
N LYS A 725 -5.58 28.44 21.82
CA LYS A 725 -5.97 27.18 21.15
C LYS A 725 -5.11 26.01 21.58
N THR A 726 -5.69 24.81 21.61
CA THR A 726 -4.93 23.55 21.59
C THR A 726 -5.12 22.88 20.23
N GLU A 727 -4.02 22.50 19.57
CA GLU A 727 -4.05 21.76 18.30
C GLU A 727 -3.50 20.34 18.49
N VAL A 728 -4.24 19.36 17.96
CA VAL A 728 -3.84 17.97 17.84
C VAL A 728 -3.93 17.57 16.37
N GLU A 729 -2.85 17.07 15.79
CA GLU A 729 -2.86 16.54 14.43
C GLU A 729 -3.54 15.17 14.42
N ILE A 730 -4.75 15.10 13.84
CA ILE A 730 -5.40 13.82 13.54
C ILE A 730 -4.77 13.30 12.26
N MET A 731 -4.24 12.08 12.28
CA MET A 731 -3.59 11.44 11.13
C MET A 731 -4.23 10.09 10.81
N TRP A 732 -4.47 9.81 9.53
CA TRP A 732 -5.13 8.59 9.06
C TRP A 732 -4.54 8.03 7.77
N THR A 733 -4.89 6.77 7.49
CA THR A 733 -4.71 6.13 6.19
C THR A 733 -6.07 5.87 5.56
N ASN A 734 -6.28 6.36 4.33
CA ASN A 734 -7.36 5.90 3.44
C ASN A 734 -6.79 5.11 2.25
N GLN A 735 -7.54 4.10 1.79
CA GLN A 735 -7.11 3.19 0.72
C GLN A 735 -7.69 3.59 -0.65
N HIS A 736 -8.83 4.28 -0.73
CA HIS A 736 -9.34 4.82 -2.00
C HIS A 736 -8.77 6.21 -2.30
N GLY A 737 -8.76 6.59 -3.58
CA GLY A 737 -8.34 7.92 -4.02
C GLY A 737 -9.36 9.00 -3.64
N THR A 738 -8.90 10.10 -3.07
CA THR A 738 -9.72 11.28 -2.73
C THR A 738 -8.95 12.57 -3.03
N GLY A 739 -9.60 13.72 -2.88
CA GLY A 739 -9.04 15.06 -3.05
C GLY A 739 -8.75 15.48 -4.50
N PRO A 740 -8.73 16.79 -4.79
CA PRO A 740 -8.85 17.31 -6.16
C PRO A 740 -7.58 17.22 -7.02
N LYS A 741 -6.40 16.94 -6.46
CA LYS A 741 -5.16 16.80 -7.25
C LYS A 741 -5.03 15.44 -7.94
N SER A 742 -5.80 14.43 -7.51
CA SER A 742 -5.58 13.03 -7.88
C SER A 742 -6.30 12.66 -9.18
N GLU A 743 -5.61 11.92 -10.04
CA GLU A 743 -6.16 11.37 -11.29
C GLU A 743 -7.04 10.13 -11.06
N ASP A 744 -6.99 9.53 -9.87
CA ASP A 744 -7.52 8.21 -9.53
C ASP A 744 -8.66 8.28 -8.49
N VAL A 745 -9.33 9.43 -8.41
CA VAL A 745 -10.34 9.79 -7.40
C VAL A 745 -11.63 8.98 -7.53
N VAL A 746 -12.27 8.68 -6.40
CA VAL A 746 -13.71 8.38 -6.31
C VAL A 746 -14.42 9.50 -5.52
N GLU A 747 -15.70 9.74 -5.81
CA GLU A 747 -16.46 10.85 -5.22
C GLU A 747 -16.62 10.59 -3.71
N THR A 748 -16.09 11.49 -2.88
CA THR A 748 -15.71 11.17 -1.50
C THR A 748 -15.97 12.28 -0.49
N GLN A 749 -16.31 11.84 0.72
CA GLN A 749 -16.32 12.65 1.93
C GLN A 749 -15.52 11.94 3.03
N VAL A 750 -14.49 12.60 3.57
CA VAL A 750 -13.86 12.25 4.86
C VAL A 750 -14.49 13.15 5.92
N ILE A 751 -15.09 12.55 6.95
CA ILE A 751 -15.89 13.25 7.96
C ILE A 751 -15.25 12.99 9.32
N LEU A 752 -14.72 14.03 9.96
CA LEU A 752 -14.20 13.97 11.33
C LEU A 752 -15.27 14.42 12.30
N GLN A 753 -15.50 13.63 13.35
CA GLN A 753 -16.55 13.82 14.34
C GLN A 753 -16.09 13.42 15.74
N TYR A 754 -16.68 14.01 16.78
CA TYR A 754 -16.45 13.59 18.17
C TYR A 754 -17.77 13.42 18.94
N MET A 755 -17.70 12.69 20.05
CA MET A 755 -18.73 12.69 21.08
C MET A 755 -18.04 12.69 22.45
N CYS A 756 -18.54 13.50 23.37
CA CYS A 756 -18.02 13.68 24.72
C CYS A 756 -19.14 13.55 25.77
N GLN A 757 -18.76 13.23 27.00
CA GLN A 757 -19.58 13.33 28.21
C GLN A 757 -18.71 13.82 29.39
N PRO A 758 -19.28 14.58 30.36
CA PRO A 758 -18.56 14.95 31.57
C PRO A 758 -18.11 13.73 32.37
N PHE A 759 -16.88 13.77 32.88
CA PHE A 759 -16.29 12.74 33.74
C PHE A 759 -15.40 13.40 34.81
N PRO A 760 -15.99 14.09 35.81
CA PRO A 760 -15.26 14.91 36.79
C PRO A 760 -14.12 14.19 37.52
N GLN A 761 -14.25 12.89 37.74
CA GLN A 761 -13.29 12.04 38.45
C GLN A 761 -11.93 11.97 37.75
N GLY A 762 -11.86 12.15 36.41
CA GLY A 762 -10.64 12.07 35.60
C GLY A 762 -9.95 10.69 35.53
N LYS A 763 -10.28 9.77 36.44
CA LYS A 763 -9.69 8.43 36.59
C LYS A 763 -10.78 7.40 36.85
N VAL A 764 -10.55 6.15 36.46
CA VAL A 764 -11.43 5.01 36.80
C VAL A 764 -10.81 4.27 37.99
N THR A 765 -11.54 4.20 39.09
CA THR A 765 -11.18 3.55 40.36
C THR A 765 -12.02 2.30 40.59
N ASP A 766 -13.34 2.41 40.46
CA ASP A 766 -14.26 1.28 40.28
C ASP A 766 -15.26 1.58 39.14
N ILE A 767 -15.54 0.55 38.34
CA ILE A 767 -16.47 0.65 37.22
C ILE A 767 -17.94 0.72 37.65
N ASN A 768 -18.27 0.43 38.90
CA ASN A 768 -19.65 0.44 39.40
C ASN A 768 -20.02 1.79 40.02
N SER A 769 -19.08 2.46 40.71
CA SER A 769 -19.23 3.87 41.12
C SER A 769 -19.08 4.83 39.95
N ASP A 770 -18.00 4.74 39.17
CA ASP A 770 -17.53 5.87 38.36
C ASP A 770 -18.27 6.02 37.02
N PHE A 771 -19.00 4.98 36.58
CA PHE A 771 -19.75 5.00 35.32
C PHE A 771 -21.26 4.99 35.56
N GLN A 772 -21.98 5.88 34.91
CA GLN A 772 -23.41 5.70 34.65
C GLN A 772 -23.60 4.65 33.54
N LEU A 773 -24.82 4.12 33.41
CA LEU A 773 -25.11 3.04 32.45
C LEU A 773 -24.76 3.45 31.01
N HIS A 774 -25.06 4.69 30.64
CA HIS A 774 -24.80 5.29 29.33
C HIS A 774 -23.41 5.94 29.16
N THR A 775 -22.50 5.85 30.14
CA THR A 775 -21.16 6.47 30.08
C THR A 775 -20.27 5.85 28.99
N ILE A 776 -19.68 6.67 28.12
CA ILE A 776 -18.76 6.24 27.05
C ILE A 776 -17.56 5.49 27.63
N ARG A 777 -17.26 4.28 27.15
CA ARG A 777 -16.20 3.41 27.72
C ARG A 777 -15.71 2.34 26.75
N ASN A 778 -14.44 1.93 26.89
CA ASN A 778 -13.83 0.92 26.02
C ASN A 778 -14.31 -0.50 26.39
N GLY A 779 -14.47 -0.74 27.70
CA GLY A 779 -14.80 -2.01 28.33
C GLY A 779 -13.57 -2.79 28.78
N GLY A 780 -13.57 -3.36 29.99
CA GLY A 780 -12.46 -4.16 30.51
C GLY A 780 -12.31 -5.54 29.85
N ASN A 781 -13.16 -5.91 28.90
CA ASN A 781 -13.20 -7.24 28.29
C ASN A 781 -13.77 -7.26 26.87
N ARG A 782 -13.68 -8.42 26.22
CA ARG A 782 -13.89 -8.58 24.76
C ARG A 782 -15.35 -8.87 24.35
N LEU A 783 -16.29 -8.97 25.29
CA LEU A 783 -17.70 -9.32 25.01
C LEU A 783 -18.55 -8.09 24.61
N THR A 784 -19.62 -8.34 23.84
CA THR A 784 -20.56 -7.31 23.35
C THR A 784 -21.64 -6.98 24.39
N GLN A 785 -22.20 -5.77 24.36
CA GLN A 785 -23.39 -5.42 25.18
C GLN A 785 -24.59 -6.31 24.78
N PRO A 786 -25.27 -6.95 25.75
CA PRO A 786 -26.55 -7.62 25.49
C PRO A 786 -27.63 -6.58 25.15
N PHE A 787 -28.72 -7.01 24.54
CA PHE A 787 -29.85 -6.12 24.26
C PHE A 787 -31.15 -6.88 24.08
N ASN A 788 -32.22 -6.29 24.61
CA ASN A 788 -33.60 -6.67 24.42
C ASN A 788 -34.42 -5.36 24.47
N PRO A 789 -35.21 -5.00 23.45
CA PRO A 789 -35.98 -3.74 23.46
C PRO A 789 -36.94 -3.65 24.66
N ASN A 790 -37.40 -4.80 25.17
CA ASN A 790 -38.45 -4.88 26.19
C ASN A 790 -37.91 -4.76 27.63
N GLN A 791 -36.60 -4.56 27.83
CA GLN A 791 -35.97 -4.47 29.16
C GLN A 791 -35.38 -3.08 29.43
N ALA A 792 -35.44 -2.67 30.70
CA ALA A 792 -34.84 -1.42 31.17
C ALA A 792 -33.30 -1.46 31.10
N GLU A 793 -32.69 -0.28 30.93
CA GLU A 793 -31.24 -0.14 30.71
C GLU A 793 -30.42 -0.81 31.82
N ASN A 794 -30.83 -0.67 33.08
CA ASN A 794 -30.13 -1.22 34.25
C ASN A 794 -30.10 -2.76 34.32
N ARG A 795 -31.04 -3.46 33.67
CA ARG A 795 -31.02 -4.94 33.61
C ARG A 795 -30.03 -5.44 32.56
N LEU A 796 -29.99 -4.77 31.42
CA LEU A 796 -29.17 -5.16 30.26
C LEU A 796 -27.74 -4.65 30.34
N ILE A 797 -27.57 -3.33 30.39
CA ILE A 797 -26.29 -2.68 30.10
C ILE A 797 -25.31 -2.93 31.23
N LYS A 798 -24.18 -3.54 30.88
CA LYS A 798 -23.14 -3.87 31.83
C LYS A 798 -22.03 -2.83 31.75
N LYS A 799 -21.56 -2.38 32.91
CA LYS A 799 -20.53 -1.34 33.03
C LYS A 799 -19.13 -1.85 32.65
N ASP A 800 -18.89 -3.16 32.77
CA ASP A 800 -17.64 -3.81 32.41
C ASP A 800 -17.45 -4.00 30.89
N ARG A 801 -18.55 -4.04 30.11
CA ARG A 801 -18.53 -4.10 28.64
C ARG A 801 -18.42 -2.69 28.04
N GLY A 802 -17.82 -2.61 26.86
CA GLY A 802 -17.66 -1.34 26.13
C GLY A 802 -19.00 -0.72 25.69
N LEU A 803 -19.01 0.60 25.54
CA LEU A 803 -20.16 1.38 25.10
C LEU A 803 -19.67 2.65 24.42
N HIS A 804 -19.82 2.76 23.10
CA HIS A 804 -19.46 3.96 22.33
C HIS A 804 -20.68 4.77 21.86
N GLU A 805 -21.90 4.29 22.05
CA GLU A 805 -23.18 4.98 21.80
C GLU A 805 -24.21 4.53 22.87
N PRO A 806 -25.08 5.41 23.39
CA PRO A 806 -26.05 5.05 24.44
C PRO A 806 -27.07 3.99 24.01
N LYS A 807 -27.57 3.18 24.96
CA LYS A 807 -28.58 2.15 24.66
C LYS A 807 -29.86 2.74 24.10
N GLU A 808 -30.32 3.85 24.66
CA GLU A 808 -31.57 4.48 24.19
C GLU A 808 -31.40 5.25 22.87
N TYR A 809 -30.16 5.60 22.47
CA TYR A 809 -29.89 6.07 21.11
C TYR A 809 -30.23 4.95 20.11
N TYR A 810 -29.58 3.80 20.22
CA TYR A 810 -29.89 2.63 19.39
C TYR A 810 -31.38 2.23 19.47
N HIS A 811 -31.98 2.32 20.66
CA HIS A 811 -33.37 1.94 20.87
C HIS A 811 -34.36 2.82 20.09
N ALA A 812 -34.11 4.14 20.02
CA ALA A 812 -34.92 5.04 19.20
C ALA A 812 -34.93 4.62 17.73
N TYR A 813 -33.77 4.24 17.17
CA TYR A 813 -33.64 3.93 15.73
C TYR A 813 -34.06 2.52 15.31
N ILE A 814 -34.27 1.58 16.25
CA ILE A 814 -35.01 0.34 15.93
C ILE A 814 -36.53 0.50 16.04
N ARG A 815 -37.01 1.57 16.68
CA ARG A 815 -38.43 1.94 16.73
C ARG A 815 -38.81 2.84 15.55
N ARG A 816 -37.91 3.75 15.15
CA ARG A 816 -37.99 4.62 13.97
C ARG A 816 -37.95 3.79 12.68
N ASP A 817 -38.87 4.05 11.76
CA ASP A 817 -38.82 3.51 10.40
C ASP A 817 -37.57 4.06 9.68
N ARG A 818 -36.98 3.29 8.77
CA ARG A 818 -35.89 3.77 7.90
C ARG A 818 -36.42 4.82 6.93
N ASN A 819 -35.54 5.71 6.46
CA ASN A 819 -35.87 6.49 5.28
C ASN A 819 -35.96 5.55 4.05
N LYS A 820 -37.19 5.30 3.59
CA LYS A 820 -37.45 4.41 2.45
C LYS A 820 -37.03 5.01 1.11
N GLY A 821 -36.78 6.33 1.04
CA GLY A 821 -36.23 7.01 -0.12
C GLY A 821 -34.72 6.79 -0.34
N LEU A 822 -34.02 6.05 0.51
CA LEU A 822 -32.58 5.80 0.34
C LEU A 822 -32.30 4.68 -0.66
N PHE A 823 -31.36 4.93 -1.58
CA PHE A 823 -30.85 3.95 -2.54
C PHE A 823 -30.30 2.69 -1.84
N THR A 824 -30.81 1.54 -2.28
CA THR A 824 -30.42 0.18 -1.86
C THR A 824 -29.78 -0.62 -3.00
N ALA A 825 -29.93 -0.20 -4.26
CA ALA A 825 -29.68 -1.05 -5.43
C ALA A 825 -30.47 -2.37 -5.31
N ASP A 826 -29.90 -3.47 -5.79
CA ASP A 826 -30.43 -4.85 -5.72
C ASP A 826 -30.43 -5.49 -4.32
N GLN A 827 -30.16 -4.75 -3.24
CA GLN A 827 -30.12 -5.29 -1.88
C GLN A 827 -31.52 -5.36 -1.25
N ASN A 828 -32.12 -6.55 -1.23
CA ASN A 828 -33.31 -6.86 -0.44
C ASN A 828 -33.02 -6.67 1.06
N LEU A 829 -33.76 -5.79 1.73
CA LEU A 829 -33.62 -5.53 3.17
C LEU A 829 -34.63 -6.34 3.98
N ASN A 830 -34.18 -6.98 5.06
CA ASN A 830 -35.01 -7.85 5.91
C ASN A 830 -35.86 -7.09 6.94
N GLY A 831 -36.15 -5.80 6.73
CA GLY A 831 -36.92 -5.00 7.68
C GLY A 831 -36.92 -3.51 7.41
N ASP A 832 -37.78 -2.81 8.15
CA ASP A 832 -38.25 -1.46 7.85
C ASP A 832 -37.76 -0.37 8.81
N SER A 833 -36.93 -0.68 9.82
CA SER A 833 -36.38 0.31 10.77
C SER A 833 -34.95 0.76 10.42
N ALA A 834 -34.47 1.86 11.00
CA ALA A 834 -33.20 2.52 10.68
C ALA A 834 -31.91 1.71 11.05
N ILE A 835 -32.02 0.39 11.23
CA ILE A 835 -30.90 -0.55 11.27
C ILE A 835 -30.73 -1.37 9.99
N TYR A 836 -31.73 -1.35 9.10
CA TYR A 836 -31.71 -2.00 7.81
C TYR A 836 -31.26 -1.00 6.74
N THR A 837 -30.04 -1.16 6.25
CA THR A 837 -29.41 -0.30 5.22
C THR A 837 -28.78 -1.15 4.13
N ARG A 838 -28.36 -0.54 3.01
CA ARG A 838 -27.63 -1.26 1.94
C ARG A 838 -26.39 -2.01 2.45
N GLN A 839 -25.68 -1.47 3.44
CA GLN A 839 -24.52 -2.13 4.07
C GLN A 839 -24.87 -3.00 5.30
N ASN A 840 -26.15 -3.10 5.67
CA ASN A 840 -26.63 -3.93 6.77
C ASN A 840 -28.02 -4.53 6.48
N ALA A 841 -28.20 -5.12 5.30
CA ALA A 841 -29.51 -5.60 4.82
C ALA A 841 -30.18 -6.64 5.74
N ASN A 842 -29.38 -7.39 6.49
CA ASN A 842 -29.85 -8.38 7.48
C ASN A 842 -30.17 -7.79 8.87
N GLY A 843 -30.06 -6.46 9.08
CA GLY A 843 -30.24 -5.84 10.40
C GLY A 843 -29.23 -6.26 11.47
N GLN A 844 -28.10 -6.88 11.06
CA GLN A 844 -27.13 -7.48 11.99
C GLN A 844 -26.37 -6.41 12.77
N ARG A 845 -26.69 -6.29 14.07
CA ARG A 845 -26.17 -5.22 14.91
C ARG A 845 -24.71 -5.44 15.33
N ARG A 846 -23.91 -4.38 15.29
CA ARG A 846 -22.53 -4.33 15.81
C ARG A 846 -22.40 -3.20 16.83
N GLY A 847 -22.10 -3.55 18.08
CA GLY A 847 -22.21 -2.61 19.21
C GLY A 847 -23.64 -2.15 19.46
N LEU A 848 -23.81 -0.89 19.87
CA LEU A 848 -25.09 -0.18 19.90
C LEU A 848 -25.11 0.94 18.83
N GLU A 849 -24.43 0.70 17.69
CA GLU A 849 -24.37 1.65 16.57
C GLU A 849 -25.69 1.71 15.80
N VAL A 850 -26.09 2.91 15.37
CA VAL A 850 -27.14 3.14 14.36
C VAL A 850 -26.55 3.09 12.94
N PRO A 851 -26.85 2.05 12.12
CA PRO A 851 -26.32 1.88 10.77
C PRO A 851 -26.72 2.99 9.78
N GLU A 852 -27.93 3.54 9.88
CA GLU A 852 -28.40 4.58 8.96
C GLU A 852 -27.65 5.92 9.16
N GLU A 853 -27.39 6.31 10.42
CA GLU A 853 -26.57 7.49 10.75
C GLU A 853 -25.10 7.32 10.34
N ARG A 854 -24.57 6.10 10.47
CA ARG A 854 -23.25 5.75 9.95
C ARG A 854 -23.22 5.94 8.44
N ASP A 855 -24.09 5.24 7.72
CA ASP A 855 -23.99 5.04 6.27
C ASP A 855 -24.27 6.31 5.46
N TYR A 856 -25.25 7.13 5.86
CA TYR A 856 -25.74 8.24 5.06
C TYR A 856 -25.37 9.61 5.67
N TYR A 857 -25.01 10.57 4.83
CA TYR A 857 -24.58 11.90 5.27
C TYR A 857 -24.86 12.99 4.23
N PRO A 858 -25.32 14.20 4.64
CA PRO A 858 -25.67 14.61 6.00
C PRO A 858 -26.89 13.86 6.57
N TYR A 859 -26.91 13.63 7.89
CA TYR A 859 -28.03 12.90 8.51
C TYR A 859 -29.21 13.82 8.84
N TRP A 860 -30.43 13.32 8.59
CA TRP A 860 -31.71 14.01 8.83
C TRP A 860 -32.27 13.72 10.22
N GLY A 861 -31.96 12.55 10.80
CA GLY A 861 -32.29 12.24 12.18
C GLY A 861 -31.33 12.90 13.18
N PRO A 862 -31.71 12.97 14.46
CA PRO A 862 -30.77 13.35 15.52
C PRO A 862 -29.53 12.45 15.60
N THR A 863 -28.41 13.01 16.07
CA THR A 863 -27.18 12.26 16.36
C THR A 863 -26.47 12.85 17.58
N PRO A 864 -25.84 12.02 18.43
CA PRO A 864 -25.01 12.52 19.53
C PRO A 864 -23.61 12.94 19.05
N TRP A 865 -23.23 12.62 17.79
CA TRP A 865 -21.96 13.00 17.17
C TRP A 865 -21.94 14.47 16.74
N LYS A 866 -20.80 15.15 16.97
CA LYS A 866 -20.54 16.55 16.63
C LYS A 866 -19.50 16.60 15.51
N ASP A 867 -19.79 17.34 14.46
CA ASP A 867 -18.90 17.47 13.30
C ASP A 867 -17.69 18.38 13.61
N ILE A 868 -16.53 18.05 13.06
CA ILE A 868 -15.27 18.82 13.15
C ILE A 868 -14.92 19.40 11.78
N ALA A 869 -14.78 18.51 10.79
CA ALA A 869 -14.36 18.88 9.44
C ALA A 869 -14.90 17.87 8.42
N ILE A 870 -15.39 18.42 7.31
CA ILE A 870 -16.00 17.72 6.18
C ILE A 870 -15.11 17.97 4.95
N MET A 871 -14.24 16.99 4.68
CA MET A 871 -13.24 17.01 3.64
C MET A 871 -13.80 16.33 2.38
N VAL A 872 -13.95 17.07 1.28
CA VAL A 872 -14.62 16.61 0.04
C VAL A 872 -13.66 16.40 -1.13
N SER A 873 -14.04 15.57 -2.10
CA SER A 873 -13.31 15.42 -3.38
C SER A 873 -13.42 16.62 -4.31
N ASP A 874 -14.59 17.26 -4.36
CA ASP A 874 -15.02 18.04 -5.52
C ASP A 874 -15.91 19.23 -5.14
N ARG A 875 -16.02 20.19 -6.08
CA ARG A 875 -16.73 21.46 -5.90
C ARG A 875 -18.26 21.32 -5.77
N ALA A 876 -18.87 20.28 -6.36
CA ALA A 876 -20.32 20.09 -6.26
C ALA A 876 -20.68 19.62 -4.84
N THR A 877 -19.96 18.62 -4.32
CA THR A 877 -20.06 18.18 -2.94
C THR A 877 -19.72 19.30 -1.96
N GLU A 878 -18.68 20.10 -2.24
CA GLU A 878 -18.32 21.29 -1.46
C GLU A 878 -19.50 22.27 -1.31
N GLY A 879 -20.13 22.63 -2.43
CA GLY A 879 -21.27 23.56 -2.45
C GLY A 879 -22.48 23.04 -1.68
N VAL A 880 -22.82 21.75 -1.82
CA VAL A 880 -23.92 21.13 -1.07
C VAL A 880 -23.62 21.09 0.42
N MET A 881 -22.40 20.74 0.83
CA MET A 881 -22.01 20.73 2.25
C MET A 881 -22.01 22.13 2.84
N LYS A 882 -21.43 23.14 2.15
CA LYS A 882 -21.45 24.54 2.61
C LYS A 882 -22.88 25.08 2.75
N LYS A 883 -23.77 24.79 1.79
CA LYS A 883 -25.20 25.16 1.89
C LYS A 883 -25.89 24.50 3.10
N TYR A 884 -25.51 23.28 3.45
CA TYR A 884 -26.06 22.57 4.62
C TYR A 884 -25.63 23.23 5.94
N PHE A 885 -24.34 23.43 6.19
CA PHE A 885 -23.86 23.99 7.48
C PHE A 885 -24.12 25.49 7.64
N ASN A 886 -24.26 26.24 6.54
CA ASN A 886 -24.67 27.65 6.58
C ASN A 886 -26.18 27.82 6.83
N SER A 887 -26.98 26.75 6.86
CA SER A 887 -28.38 26.83 7.27
C SER A 887 -28.49 27.11 8.77
N PRO A 888 -29.26 28.13 9.22
CA PRO A 888 -29.38 28.44 10.65
C PRO A 888 -29.94 27.26 11.47
N ASN A 889 -30.67 26.36 10.83
CA ASN A 889 -31.35 25.23 11.44
C ASN A 889 -30.65 23.88 11.14
N TYR A 890 -29.39 23.86 10.71
CA TYR A 890 -28.72 22.59 10.31
C TYR A 890 -28.63 21.56 11.45
N GLY A 891 -28.54 22.05 12.70
CA GLY A 891 -28.50 21.25 13.92
C GLY A 891 -29.85 20.87 14.50
N ASP A 892 -30.94 21.36 13.90
CA ASP A 892 -32.32 21.11 14.34
C ASP A 892 -32.83 19.82 13.70
N LYS A 893 -33.25 18.86 14.54
CA LYS A 893 -33.60 17.50 14.11
C LYS A 893 -34.92 17.07 14.75
N GLY A 894 -35.74 16.37 13.99
CA GLY A 894 -37.08 15.97 14.42
C GLY A 894 -37.18 14.54 14.94
N LEU A 895 -37.96 14.37 16.01
CA LEU A 895 -38.42 13.09 16.54
C LEU A 895 -39.94 13.13 16.71
N CYS A 896 -40.61 12.05 16.33
CA CYS A 896 -41.98 11.82 16.73
C CYS A 896 -42.01 11.21 18.14
N ILE A 897 -42.71 11.85 19.07
CA ILE A 897 -42.94 11.36 20.44
C ILE A 897 -44.41 10.96 20.58
N VAL A 898 -44.68 9.79 21.14
CA VAL A 898 -46.05 9.28 21.40
C VAL A 898 -46.18 8.78 22.83
N GLY A 899 -47.41 8.84 23.36
CA GLY A 899 -47.77 8.21 24.63
C GLY A 899 -47.73 6.67 24.54
N ASN A 900 -47.48 6.02 25.67
CA ASN A 900 -47.38 4.55 25.77
C ASN A 900 -48.64 3.80 25.32
N ASN A 901 -49.81 4.43 25.49
CA ASN A 901 -51.12 3.83 25.22
C ASN A 901 -51.66 4.19 23.82
N GLN A 902 -50.84 4.81 22.96
CA GLN A 902 -51.28 5.27 21.64
C GLN A 902 -51.67 4.08 20.74
N PRO A 903 -52.88 4.07 20.13
CA PRO A 903 -53.31 3.00 19.24
C PRO A 903 -52.33 2.77 18.09
N GLY A 904 -52.10 1.50 17.73
CA GLY A 904 -51.18 1.10 16.66
C GLY A 904 -49.68 1.17 17.00
N HIS A 905 -49.30 1.60 18.22
CA HIS A 905 -47.90 1.68 18.63
C HIS A 905 -47.43 0.49 19.48
N LYS A 906 -46.13 0.17 19.36
CA LYS A 906 -45.46 -0.74 20.30
C LYS A 906 -45.29 -0.02 21.65
N PRO A 907 -45.59 -0.69 22.79
CA PRO A 907 -45.42 -0.10 24.13
C PRO A 907 -44.05 0.56 24.34
N CYS A 908 -44.01 1.60 25.16
CA CYS A 908 -42.82 2.40 25.38
C CYS A 908 -41.73 1.64 26.16
N PRO A 909 -40.44 2.04 26.00
CA PRO A 909 -39.32 1.42 26.72
C PRO A 909 -39.56 1.37 28.23
N ARG A 910 -39.14 0.29 28.89
CA ARG A 910 -39.23 0.18 30.35
C ARG A 910 -38.09 1.00 30.97
N ILE A 911 -38.40 1.82 31.98
CA ILE A 911 -37.46 2.75 32.61
C ILE A 911 -37.03 2.30 34.02
N PRO A 912 -35.76 2.51 34.42
CA PRO A 912 -35.31 2.33 35.80
C PRO A 912 -36.00 3.30 36.79
N PRO A 913 -35.92 3.05 38.11
CA PRO A 913 -35.57 1.78 38.73
C PRO A 913 -36.74 0.79 38.70
N ARG A 914 -37.98 1.29 38.67
CA ARG A 914 -39.23 0.52 38.83
C ARG A 914 -39.55 -0.45 37.67
N ASN A 915 -38.84 -0.36 36.53
CA ASN A 915 -39.04 -1.22 35.35
C ASN A 915 -40.51 -1.21 34.85
N ARG A 916 -41.18 -0.06 34.96
CA ARG A 916 -42.47 0.23 34.29
C ARG A 916 -42.20 0.81 32.89
N PRO A 917 -43.13 0.71 31.92
CA PRO A 917 -43.05 1.49 30.69
C PRO A 917 -42.90 3.00 30.99
N SER A 918 -42.18 3.72 30.15
CA SER A 918 -42.22 5.18 30.10
C SER A 918 -43.64 5.67 29.77
N ALA A 919 -43.99 6.88 30.18
CA ALA A 919 -45.25 7.52 29.77
C ALA A 919 -45.24 7.89 28.28
N GLU A 920 -44.10 8.37 27.78
CA GLU A 920 -43.88 8.76 26.38
C GLU A 920 -42.58 8.17 25.82
N CYS A 921 -42.48 8.03 24.50
CA CYS A 921 -41.25 7.57 23.85
C CYS A 921 -41.21 7.89 22.34
N VAL A 922 -40.04 7.67 21.73
CA VAL A 922 -39.85 7.80 20.27
C VAL A 922 -40.70 6.77 19.51
N ALA A 923 -41.47 7.29 18.56
CA ALA A 923 -42.34 6.55 17.64
C ALA A 923 -41.61 6.14 16.34
N LYS A 924 -42.36 5.54 15.41
CA LYS A 924 -41.81 5.10 14.12
C LYS A 924 -41.61 6.23 13.11
N TYR A 925 -42.44 7.26 13.17
CA TYR A 925 -42.57 8.28 12.11
C TYR A 925 -41.34 9.17 11.96
N ILE A 926 -41.03 9.49 10.70
CA ILE A 926 -39.80 10.19 10.31
C ILE A 926 -40.02 11.61 9.79
N THR A 927 -41.28 12.03 9.63
CA THR A 927 -41.68 13.39 9.23
C THR A 927 -42.67 13.97 10.24
N LYS A 928 -42.91 15.28 10.18
CA LYS A 928 -43.86 15.97 11.08
C LYS A 928 -45.30 15.50 10.82
N GLU A 929 -45.68 15.48 9.56
CA GLU A 929 -47.04 15.20 9.08
C GLU A 929 -47.46 13.77 9.45
N SER A 930 -46.57 12.80 9.19
CA SER A 930 -46.80 11.40 9.54
C SER A 930 -46.79 11.13 11.06
N CYS A 931 -46.17 12.01 11.85
CA CYS A 931 -46.24 11.96 13.31
C CYS A 931 -47.59 12.48 13.82
N GLU A 932 -47.99 13.67 13.37
CA GLU A 932 -49.19 14.37 13.84
C GLU A 932 -50.48 13.65 13.39
N GLN A 933 -50.50 13.07 12.19
CA GLN A 933 -51.58 12.18 11.72
C GLN A 933 -51.78 10.93 12.60
N ALA A 934 -50.77 10.50 13.35
CA ALA A 934 -50.85 9.38 14.28
C ALA A 934 -51.11 9.83 15.74
N GLY A 935 -51.41 11.12 15.97
CA GLY A 935 -51.56 11.72 17.29
C GLY A 935 -50.24 11.80 18.09
N GLY A 936 -49.09 11.79 17.40
CA GLY A 936 -47.78 12.02 18.01
C GLY A 936 -47.38 13.49 17.98
N LYS A 937 -46.57 13.89 18.97
CA LYS A 937 -45.97 15.22 19.06
C LYS A 937 -44.63 15.26 18.33
N TRP A 938 -44.55 16.05 17.26
CA TRP A 938 -43.28 16.32 16.59
C TRP A 938 -42.40 17.23 17.46
N THR A 939 -41.31 16.69 17.97
CA THR A 939 -40.38 17.39 18.87
C THR A 939 -39.08 17.69 18.12
N VAL A 940 -38.73 18.97 18.02
CA VAL A 940 -37.46 19.44 17.46
C VAL A 940 -36.41 19.51 18.56
N VAL A 941 -35.24 18.93 18.30
CA VAL A 941 -34.11 18.86 19.23
C VAL A 941 -32.85 19.43 18.59
N LYS A 942 -32.03 20.13 19.39
CA LYS A 942 -30.73 20.66 18.96
C LYS A 942 -29.66 19.56 19.09
N THR A 943 -28.87 19.36 18.04
CA THR A 943 -27.76 18.37 18.02
C THR A 943 -26.37 19.00 17.97
N ASN A 944 -26.26 20.22 17.45
CA ASN A 944 -25.04 21.02 17.30
C ASN A 944 -24.64 21.79 18.57
N PHE A 945 -24.84 21.19 19.75
CA PHE A 945 -24.43 21.75 21.04
C PHE A 945 -23.34 20.86 21.69
N LYS A 946 -22.45 21.44 22.49
CA LYS A 946 -21.39 20.68 23.19
C LYS A 946 -21.72 20.37 24.65
N GLU A 947 -22.43 21.26 25.35
CA GLU A 947 -22.97 21.03 26.70
C GLU A 947 -24.14 21.99 27.01
N LYS A 948 -24.85 21.73 28.12
CA LYS A 948 -25.86 22.65 28.68
C LYS A 948 -25.16 23.85 29.33
N SER A 949 -25.73 25.04 29.23
CA SER A 949 -25.20 26.25 29.88
C SER A 949 -25.43 26.19 31.39
N SER A 950 -24.43 26.55 32.18
CA SER A 950 -24.56 26.77 33.63
C SER A 950 -24.99 28.19 34.00
N GLY A 951 -25.40 29.01 33.02
CA GLY A 951 -25.71 30.44 33.19
C GLY A 951 -24.49 31.35 33.35
N ALA A 952 -23.37 30.83 33.87
CA ALA A 952 -22.13 31.57 34.02
C ALA A 952 -21.49 31.89 32.65
N LYS A 953 -21.58 33.16 32.21
CA LYS A 953 -20.80 33.69 31.09
C LYS A 953 -19.33 33.83 31.49
N SER A 954 -18.61 32.71 31.55
CA SER A 954 -17.17 32.70 31.87
C SER A 954 -16.33 33.49 30.87
N CYS A 955 -16.77 33.60 29.62
CA CYS A 955 -15.99 34.17 28.52
C CYS A 955 -16.86 34.80 27.42
N ALA A 956 -16.38 35.89 26.80
CA ALA A 956 -17.13 36.67 25.81
C ALA A 956 -17.43 35.94 24.48
N ASN A 957 -16.59 34.98 24.07
CA ASN A 957 -16.71 34.29 22.79
C ASN A 957 -17.70 33.10 22.78
N ILE A 958 -18.38 32.82 23.88
CA ILE A 958 -19.29 31.67 24.01
C ILE A 958 -20.63 31.98 23.34
N LYS A 959 -20.98 31.21 22.29
CA LYS A 959 -22.30 31.28 21.67
C LYS A 959 -23.25 30.28 22.33
N THR A 960 -24.41 30.76 22.78
CA THR A 960 -25.51 29.93 23.28
C THR A 960 -26.72 29.98 22.35
N VAL A 961 -27.57 28.95 22.42
CA VAL A 961 -28.86 28.90 21.72
C VAL A 961 -29.91 28.28 22.64
N LYS A 962 -31.18 28.71 22.54
CA LYS A 962 -32.28 28.01 23.22
C LYS A 962 -32.79 26.82 22.42
N GLY A 963 -33.22 25.79 23.12
CA GLY A 963 -33.92 24.63 22.56
C GLY A 963 -33.75 23.36 23.39
N VAL A 964 -34.36 22.28 22.94
CA VAL A 964 -34.30 20.98 23.62
C VAL A 964 -32.97 20.28 23.32
N ALA A 965 -32.17 19.99 24.37
CA ALA A 965 -30.90 19.28 24.25
C ALA A 965 -31.10 17.85 23.75
N TYR A 966 -30.44 17.44 22.65
CA TYR A 966 -30.49 16.02 22.23
C TYR A 966 -29.64 15.10 23.12
N GLU A 967 -30.22 14.68 24.25
CA GLU A 967 -29.69 13.63 25.12
C GLU A 967 -30.55 12.35 24.96
N PRO A 968 -30.06 11.31 24.24
CA PRO A 968 -30.87 10.14 23.89
C PRO A 968 -31.43 9.37 25.09
N HIS A 969 -30.74 9.40 26.23
CA HIS A 969 -31.14 8.68 27.42
C HIS A 969 -32.32 9.33 28.17
N LEU A 970 -32.51 10.66 28.05
CA LEU A 970 -33.65 11.38 28.64
C LEU A 970 -34.86 11.39 27.69
N ILE A 971 -34.67 11.81 26.44
CA ILE A 971 -35.76 12.01 25.47
C ILE A 971 -36.46 10.68 25.15
N THR A 972 -35.73 9.60 24.90
CA THR A 972 -36.34 8.28 24.60
C THR A 972 -36.99 7.64 25.84
N GLN A 973 -36.72 8.16 27.04
CA GLN A 973 -37.34 7.77 28.31
C GLN A 973 -38.43 8.76 28.78
N GLY A 974 -38.88 9.71 27.96
CA GLY A 974 -39.94 10.65 28.32
C GLY A 974 -39.57 11.60 29.47
N THR A 975 -38.27 11.88 29.66
CA THR A 975 -37.72 12.69 30.77
C THR A 975 -36.88 13.87 30.24
N GLY A 976 -37.18 14.36 29.04
CA GLY A 976 -36.51 15.52 28.46
C GLY A 976 -36.81 16.82 29.24
N GLU A 977 -35.76 17.56 29.57
CA GLU A 977 -35.78 18.71 30.49
C GLU A 977 -36.31 20.03 29.87
N GLY A 978 -37.15 19.94 28.83
CA GLY A 978 -37.70 21.11 28.11
C GLY A 978 -36.68 21.88 27.28
N GLU A 979 -36.92 23.17 27.07
CA GLU A 979 -35.95 24.07 26.45
C GLU A 979 -34.92 24.56 27.48
N GLN A 980 -33.66 24.62 27.05
CA GLN A 980 -32.54 25.07 27.86
C GLN A 980 -31.64 25.99 27.05
N ASP A 981 -30.82 26.82 27.72
CA ASP A 981 -29.70 27.50 27.08
C ASP A 981 -28.57 26.49 26.85
N LEU A 982 -28.22 26.24 25.60
CA LEU A 982 -27.22 25.25 25.18
C LEU A 982 -25.98 25.95 24.63
N VAL A 983 -24.79 25.47 25.02
CA VAL A 983 -23.52 25.95 24.47
C VAL A 983 -23.34 25.34 23.08
N LEU A 984 -23.33 26.15 22.03
CA LEU A 984 -23.18 25.69 20.66
C LEU A 984 -21.81 25.00 20.45
N ALA A 985 -21.80 23.93 19.66
CA ALA A 985 -20.57 23.37 19.13
C ALA A 985 -19.95 24.35 18.12
N ASP A 986 -18.63 24.28 17.96
CA ASP A 986 -17.91 25.06 16.96
C ASP A 986 -18.31 24.56 15.55
N SER A 987 -18.60 25.47 14.61
CA SER A 987 -19.10 25.09 13.27
C SER A 987 -18.04 24.32 12.48
N PRO A 988 -18.40 23.22 11.79
CA PRO A 988 -17.43 22.38 11.10
C PRO A 988 -16.85 23.04 9.85
N GLU A 989 -15.59 22.79 9.57
CA GLU A 989 -14.93 23.26 8.35
C GLU A 989 -15.37 22.43 7.13
N VAL A 990 -15.68 23.08 6.00
CA VAL A 990 -15.90 22.39 4.72
C VAL A 990 -14.78 22.76 3.76
N ILE A 991 -13.91 21.78 3.49
CA ILE A 991 -12.63 21.93 2.79
C ILE A 991 -12.40 20.76 1.82
N TYR A 992 -11.39 20.86 0.96
CA TYR A 992 -10.99 19.73 0.12
C TYR A 992 -10.21 18.69 0.92
N ALA A 993 -10.41 17.41 0.60
CA ALA A 993 -9.64 16.32 1.20
C ALA A 993 -8.17 16.32 0.74
N PRO A 994 -7.22 15.92 1.61
CA PRO A 994 -5.84 15.63 1.20
C PRO A 994 -5.84 14.67 0.01
N SER A 995 -5.17 15.03 -1.08
CA SER A 995 -5.31 14.28 -2.34
C SER A 995 -4.50 12.98 -2.30
N THR A 996 -5.13 11.83 -2.50
CA THR A 996 -4.53 10.49 -2.42
C THR A 996 -4.84 9.66 -3.66
N VAL A 997 -4.03 8.62 -3.90
CA VAL A 997 -4.21 7.65 -5.00
C VAL A 997 -4.72 6.31 -4.45
N VAL A 998 -5.42 5.52 -5.26
CA VAL A 998 -5.97 4.22 -4.85
C VAL A 998 -4.85 3.24 -4.49
N ASN A 999 -5.01 2.56 -3.34
CA ASN A 999 -4.05 1.68 -2.68
C ASN A 999 -2.74 2.38 -2.24
N HIS A 1000 -2.74 3.69 -1.99
CA HIS A 1000 -1.52 4.44 -1.66
C HIS A 1000 -1.14 4.47 -0.15
N ASN A 1001 -1.54 3.46 0.65
CA ASN A 1001 -1.24 3.34 2.10
C ASN A 1001 -1.38 4.66 2.90
N GLY A 1002 -2.39 5.48 2.57
CA GLY A 1002 -2.67 6.70 3.33
C GLY A 1002 -1.76 7.90 3.11
N MET A 1003 -0.73 7.80 2.25
CA MET A 1003 -0.01 9.00 1.85
C MET A 1003 -0.75 9.77 0.76
N ASN A 1004 -0.73 11.08 0.90
CA ASN A 1004 -1.18 12.06 -0.08
C ASN A 1004 -0.08 12.35 -1.14
N MET A 1005 -0.47 13.07 -2.18
CA MET A 1005 0.38 13.53 -3.29
C MET A 1005 1.37 14.64 -2.91
N ASP A 1006 1.38 15.06 -1.64
CA ASP A 1006 2.38 15.95 -1.07
C ASP A 1006 3.45 15.14 -0.27
N GLY A 1007 3.44 13.80 -0.41
CA GLY A 1007 4.41 12.87 0.17
C GLY A 1007 4.21 12.57 1.65
N LYS A 1008 3.08 12.95 2.24
CA LYS A 1008 2.82 12.88 3.70
C LYS A 1008 1.54 12.10 3.98
N PHE A 1009 1.37 11.61 5.21
CA PHE A 1009 0.10 10.96 5.58
C PHE A 1009 -1.05 11.97 5.60
N SER A 1010 -2.23 11.52 5.20
CA SER A 1010 -3.45 12.32 5.31
C SER A 1010 -3.69 12.74 6.76
N SER A 1011 -3.76 14.05 7.00
CA SER A 1011 -3.89 14.62 8.34
C SER A 1011 -4.74 15.88 8.36
N TYR A 1012 -5.20 16.24 9.56
CA TYR A 1012 -6.01 17.43 9.83
C TYR A 1012 -5.70 17.96 11.24
N LYS A 1013 -5.52 19.28 11.37
CA LYS A 1013 -5.21 19.92 12.66
C LYS A 1013 -6.49 20.24 13.42
N TRP A 1014 -6.87 19.37 14.36
CA TRP A 1014 -8.05 19.57 15.18
C TRP A 1014 -7.77 20.56 16.31
N LYS A 1015 -8.45 21.71 16.28
CA LYS A 1015 -8.61 22.58 17.43
C LYS A 1015 -9.50 21.90 18.47
N ILE A 1016 -8.94 21.50 19.61
CA ILE A 1016 -9.71 20.84 20.68
C ILE A 1016 -10.78 21.81 21.22
N PRO A 1017 -12.07 21.43 21.25
CA PRO A 1017 -13.15 22.31 21.69
C PRO A 1017 -13.00 22.73 23.16
N HIS A 1018 -13.35 23.98 23.45
CA HIS A 1018 -13.48 24.49 24.82
C HIS A 1018 -14.86 24.13 25.40
N PHE A 1019 -14.89 23.65 26.65
CA PHE A 1019 -16.10 23.39 27.44
C PHE A 1019 -16.15 24.36 28.64
N PRO A 1020 -17.02 25.38 28.63
CA PRO A 1020 -17.24 26.31 29.74
C PRO A 1020 -17.47 25.68 31.13
N SER A 1021 -17.99 24.45 31.21
CA SER A 1021 -18.13 23.70 32.47
C SER A 1021 -16.80 23.40 33.18
N ASN A 1022 -15.65 23.61 32.50
CA ASN A 1022 -14.30 23.42 33.04
C ASN A 1022 -14.09 22.02 33.66
N THR A 1023 -14.88 21.04 33.22
CA THR A 1023 -14.95 19.67 33.74
C THR A 1023 -14.28 18.72 32.74
N ILE A 1024 -13.49 17.75 33.21
CA ILE A 1024 -12.83 16.76 32.34
C ILE A 1024 -13.89 16.03 31.50
N GLN A 1025 -13.69 15.97 30.19
CA GLN A 1025 -14.61 15.30 29.27
C GLN A 1025 -14.03 13.95 28.84
N ARG A 1026 -14.84 12.89 28.92
CA ARG A 1026 -14.55 11.55 28.41
C ARG A 1026 -15.12 11.43 27.01
N CYS A 1027 -14.26 11.29 26.01
CA CYS A 1027 -14.64 11.45 24.60
C CYS A 1027 -14.17 10.29 23.72
N VAL A 1028 -14.80 10.15 22.56
CA VAL A 1028 -14.34 9.31 21.44
C VAL A 1028 -14.36 10.16 20.16
N LEU A 1029 -13.29 10.07 19.38
CA LEU A 1029 -13.20 10.63 18.03
C LEU A 1029 -13.58 9.55 17.00
N ARG A 1030 -14.33 9.92 15.96
CA ARG A 1030 -14.75 9.08 14.84
C ARG A 1030 -14.28 9.72 13.53
N ILE A 1031 -13.70 8.91 12.65
CA ILE A 1031 -13.57 9.25 11.22
C ILE A 1031 -14.57 8.40 10.44
N ARG A 1032 -15.31 9.00 9.51
CA ARG A 1032 -16.07 8.29 8.47
C ARG A 1032 -15.49 8.61 7.10
N TYR A 1033 -15.61 7.66 6.18
CA TYR A 1033 -15.16 7.78 4.81
C TYR A 1033 -16.22 7.23 3.86
N ASN A 1034 -16.93 8.13 3.17
CA ASN A 1034 -18.11 7.82 2.38
C ASN A 1034 -17.75 7.96 0.89
N ILE A 1035 -17.46 6.83 0.24
CA ILE A 1035 -17.12 6.73 -1.20
C ILE A 1035 -18.36 6.50 -2.06
N THR A 1036 -18.32 6.94 -3.32
CA THR A 1036 -19.23 6.47 -4.38
C THR A 1036 -18.60 6.59 -5.78
N THR A 1037 -19.05 5.80 -6.77
CA THR A 1037 -18.59 5.88 -8.17
C THR A 1037 -19.54 6.70 -9.05
N SER A 1038 -19.10 7.05 -10.27
CA SER A 1038 -19.95 7.72 -11.28
C SER A 1038 -21.17 6.90 -11.72
N ASP A 1039 -21.16 5.59 -11.49
CA ASP A 1039 -22.26 4.68 -11.80
C ASP A 1039 -23.36 4.71 -10.71
N VAL A 1040 -23.04 5.24 -9.52
CA VAL A 1040 -23.96 5.42 -8.38
C VAL A 1040 -23.70 6.77 -7.66
N PRO A 1041 -23.84 7.92 -8.35
CA PRO A 1041 -23.52 9.24 -7.80
C PRO A 1041 -24.34 9.56 -6.54
N ARG A 1042 -23.82 10.39 -5.62
CA ARG A 1042 -24.42 10.61 -4.28
C ARG A 1042 -25.87 11.11 -4.27
N ARG A 1043 -26.39 11.59 -5.41
CA ARG A 1043 -27.79 11.97 -5.62
C ARG A 1043 -28.76 10.78 -5.80
N PHE A 1044 -28.26 9.55 -5.93
CA PHE A 1044 -29.13 8.38 -6.14
C PHE A 1044 -30.03 8.12 -4.92
N ASP A 1045 -31.31 7.93 -5.20
CA ASP A 1045 -32.35 7.64 -4.22
C ASP A 1045 -33.04 6.29 -4.54
N ALA A 1046 -34.14 5.97 -3.86
CA ALA A 1046 -34.84 4.71 -4.06
C ALA A 1046 -35.43 4.51 -5.48
N SER A 1047 -35.61 5.57 -6.27
CA SER A 1047 -36.03 5.47 -7.67
C SER A 1047 -34.95 4.85 -8.57
N ASN A 1048 -33.67 4.98 -8.21
CA ASN A 1048 -32.53 4.44 -8.96
C ASN A 1048 -32.23 2.96 -8.68
N ASN A 1049 -33.02 2.28 -7.82
CA ASN A 1049 -32.68 0.94 -7.31
C ASN A 1049 -32.46 -0.13 -8.39
N ASP A 1050 -33.14 -0.03 -9.54
CA ASP A 1050 -32.99 -0.95 -10.66
C ASP A 1050 -31.85 -0.61 -11.63
N ASP A 1051 -31.23 0.58 -11.53
CA ASP A 1051 -30.24 1.09 -12.49
C ASP A 1051 -28.91 0.29 -12.49
N VAL A 1052 -28.55 -0.32 -11.36
CA VAL A 1052 -27.29 -1.09 -11.21
C VAL A 1052 -27.51 -2.36 -10.41
N LYS A 1053 -27.06 -3.50 -10.96
CA LYS A 1053 -27.24 -4.85 -10.39
C LYS A 1053 -25.92 -5.62 -10.35
N ASN A 1054 -25.78 -6.54 -9.41
CA ASN A 1054 -24.58 -7.33 -9.16
C ASN A 1054 -24.25 -8.27 -10.33
N ASN A 1055 -22.97 -8.35 -10.70
CA ASN A 1055 -22.44 -9.15 -11.82
C ASN A 1055 -23.23 -9.02 -13.15
N PRO A 1056 -23.46 -7.81 -13.68
CA PRO A 1056 -24.25 -7.60 -14.88
C PRO A 1056 -23.50 -8.11 -16.12
N THR A 1057 -24.25 -8.55 -17.14
CA THR A 1057 -23.67 -8.96 -18.43
C THR A 1057 -23.64 -7.80 -19.41
N THR A 1058 -22.48 -7.55 -19.99
CA THR A 1058 -22.28 -6.66 -21.15
C THR A 1058 -22.12 -7.48 -22.43
N LEU A 1059 -22.35 -6.90 -23.60
CA LEU A 1059 -22.11 -7.59 -24.88
C LEU A 1059 -20.70 -7.32 -25.39
N ALA A 1060 -20.06 -8.34 -25.98
CA ALA A 1060 -18.86 -8.15 -26.81
C ALA A 1060 -19.24 -7.50 -28.15
N VAL A 1061 -18.24 -7.01 -28.89
CA VAL A 1061 -18.40 -6.28 -30.16
C VAL A 1061 -19.15 -7.02 -31.28
N ASN A 1062 -19.35 -8.33 -31.17
CA ASN A 1062 -20.17 -9.12 -32.10
C ASN A 1062 -21.69 -9.02 -31.83
N GLY A 1063 -22.11 -8.31 -30.78
CA GLY A 1063 -23.50 -8.12 -30.36
C GLY A 1063 -24.20 -9.38 -29.83
N LYS A 1064 -23.49 -10.50 -29.69
CA LYS A 1064 -24.06 -11.84 -29.40
C LYS A 1064 -23.43 -12.50 -28.19
N THR A 1065 -22.11 -12.40 -28.05
CA THR A 1065 -21.37 -13.00 -26.94
C THR A 1065 -21.52 -12.15 -25.69
N LYS A 1066 -22.15 -12.70 -24.65
CA LYS A 1066 -22.25 -12.07 -23.33
C LYS A 1066 -20.94 -12.22 -22.57
N LEU A 1067 -20.44 -11.14 -22.00
CA LEU A 1067 -19.34 -11.11 -21.04
C LEU A 1067 -19.90 -10.68 -19.68
N GLN A 1068 -19.52 -11.36 -18.61
CA GLN A 1068 -19.88 -10.93 -17.26
C GLN A 1068 -18.92 -9.79 -16.84
N LEU A 1069 -19.48 -8.63 -16.50
CA LEU A 1069 -18.74 -7.62 -15.75
C LEU A 1069 -18.64 -8.12 -14.31
N ALA A 1070 -17.43 -8.36 -13.84
CA ALA A 1070 -17.17 -8.74 -12.47
C ALA A 1070 -17.37 -7.51 -11.57
N LEU A 1071 -18.57 -7.33 -11.00
CA LEU A 1071 -19.03 -6.08 -10.38
C LEU A 1071 -19.91 -6.36 -9.17
N ASN A 1072 -19.67 -5.66 -8.06
CA ASN A 1072 -20.42 -5.83 -6.81
C ASN A 1072 -21.12 -4.53 -6.41
N THR A 1073 -22.47 -4.52 -6.39
CA THR A 1073 -23.29 -3.35 -6.00
C THR A 1073 -23.01 -2.87 -4.58
N ALA A 1074 -22.70 -3.78 -3.65
CA ALA A 1074 -22.28 -3.46 -2.29
C ALA A 1074 -20.84 -2.90 -2.19
N GLN A 1075 -20.13 -2.71 -3.31
CA GLN A 1075 -18.82 -2.04 -3.38
C GLN A 1075 -18.83 -0.68 -4.06
N LEU A 1076 -19.88 -0.32 -4.82
CA LEU A 1076 -19.88 0.90 -5.63
C LEU A 1076 -20.11 2.18 -4.82
N GLY A 1077 -20.82 2.09 -3.69
CA GLY A 1077 -20.87 3.15 -2.69
C GLY A 1077 -20.86 2.56 -1.28
N ARG A 1078 -19.96 3.03 -0.44
CA ARG A 1078 -19.72 2.49 0.90
C ARG A 1078 -19.28 3.58 1.86
N THR A 1079 -19.70 3.45 3.11
CA THR A 1079 -19.14 4.15 4.26
C THR A 1079 -18.26 3.20 5.07
N PHE A 1080 -17.04 3.66 5.36
CA PHE A 1080 -16.09 3.05 6.27
C PHE A 1080 -15.90 3.95 7.49
N GLN A 1081 -15.40 3.40 8.59
CA GLN A 1081 -15.07 4.21 9.75
C GLN A 1081 -13.98 3.58 10.62
N ASP A 1082 -13.28 4.44 11.34
CA ASP A 1082 -12.59 4.06 12.56
C ASP A 1082 -13.01 5.01 13.69
N ARG A 1083 -12.90 4.54 14.92
CA ARG A 1083 -13.19 5.31 16.13
C ARG A 1083 -12.06 5.08 17.11
N THR A 1084 -11.55 6.13 17.75
CA THR A 1084 -10.47 6.00 18.72
C THR A 1084 -10.87 5.11 19.89
N GLN A 1085 -9.90 4.70 20.71
CA GLN A 1085 -10.22 4.41 22.12
C GLN A 1085 -10.75 5.68 22.80
N VAL A 1086 -11.29 5.58 24.02
CA VAL A 1086 -11.57 6.76 24.85
C VAL A 1086 -10.31 7.64 24.98
N ILE A 1087 -10.52 8.95 24.85
CA ILE A 1087 -9.56 10.01 25.15
C ILE A 1087 -10.17 10.95 26.21
N TYR A 1088 -9.32 11.69 26.92
CA TYR A 1088 -9.73 12.72 27.87
C TYR A 1088 -9.41 14.11 27.36
N LEU A 1089 -10.38 15.03 27.45
CA LEU A 1089 -10.14 16.46 27.26
C LEU A 1089 -10.10 17.14 28.64
N LYS A 1090 -8.95 17.71 29.00
CA LYS A 1090 -8.66 18.30 30.33
C LYS A 1090 -8.84 19.81 30.33
N PRO A 1091 -9.41 20.39 31.39
CA PRO A 1091 -9.55 21.83 31.53
C PRO A 1091 -8.20 22.50 31.80
N ARG A 1092 -8.00 23.68 31.21
CA ARG A 1092 -6.78 24.50 31.42
C ARG A 1092 -6.68 25.10 32.82
N SER A 1093 -7.70 24.98 33.66
CA SER A 1093 -7.63 25.36 35.09
C SER A 1093 -6.53 24.62 35.86
N SER A 1094 -6.13 23.43 35.41
CA SER A 1094 -5.03 22.65 35.98
C SER A 1094 -3.61 23.15 35.61
N LEU A 1095 -3.49 24.02 34.58
CA LEU A 1095 -2.21 24.65 34.21
C LEU A 1095 -1.90 25.85 35.11
N PRO A 1096 -0.61 26.15 35.40
CA PRO A 1096 -0.17 27.41 36.00
C PRO A 1096 -0.66 28.61 35.19
N GLN A 1097 -0.98 29.71 35.87
CA GLN A 1097 -1.64 30.89 35.28
C GLN A 1097 -0.95 31.40 34.01
N ARG A 1098 0.40 31.42 33.98
CA ARG A 1098 1.22 31.88 32.84
C ARG A 1098 1.01 31.11 31.54
N PHE A 1099 0.53 29.85 31.59
CA PHE A 1099 0.33 29.01 30.40
C PHE A 1099 -1.13 28.84 29.97
N LYS A 1100 -2.11 29.29 30.78
CA LYS A 1100 -3.54 29.11 30.46
C LYS A 1100 -3.93 29.72 29.11
N ASN A 1101 -3.22 30.76 28.68
CA ASN A 1101 -3.45 31.46 27.42
C ASN A 1101 -2.46 31.09 26.28
N SER A 1102 -1.46 30.23 26.54
CA SER A 1102 -0.52 29.76 25.49
C SER A 1102 -1.21 28.91 24.43
N LYS A 1103 -0.64 28.82 23.23
CA LYS A 1103 -1.00 27.77 22.27
C LYS A 1103 -0.41 26.45 22.78
N ILE A 1104 -1.15 25.36 22.65
CA ILE A 1104 -0.70 24.03 23.06
C ILE A 1104 -0.68 23.11 21.83
N PHE A 1105 0.43 22.43 21.60
CA PHE A 1105 0.64 21.50 20.49
C PHE A 1105 1.01 20.11 21.02
N TYR A 1106 0.45 19.06 20.42
CA TYR A 1106 0.73 17.68 20.78
C TYR A 1106 1.60 16.96 19.76
N ILE A 1107 2.58 16.21 20.26
CA ILE A 1107 3.36 15.23 19.51
C ILE A 1107 2.96 13.83 19.99
N GLY A 1108 2.25 13.11 19.12
CA GLY A 1108 1.82 11.74 19.34
C GLY A 1108 2.92 10.72 19.07
N GLY A 1109 3.06 9.72 19.94
CA GLY A 1109 3.71 8.45 19.59
C GLY A 1109 2.70 7.50 18.95
N MET A 1110 2.92 7.10 17.70
CA MET A 1110 2.00 6.28 16.91
C MET A 1110 2.66 5.03 16.29
N GLY A 1111 1.84 4.07 15.86
CA GLY A 1111 2.30 2.88 15.14
C GLY A 1111 2.44 1.64 16.04
N LYS A 1112 2.80 0.51 15.42
CA LYS A 1112 2.91 -0.81 16.05
C LYS A 1112 4.32 -1.36 15.96
N ARG A 1113 4.68 -2.22 16.92
CA ARG A 1113 5.93 -2.97 16.85
C ARG A 1113 5.90 -4.10 15.82
N GLY A 1114 6.93 -4.15 14.98
CA GLY A 1114 7.11 -5.14 13.92
C GLY A 1114 7.68 -4.52 12.64
N ASN A 1115 7.94 -5.35 11.64
CA ASN A 1115 8.16 -4.86 10.27
C ASN A 1115 6.82 -4.55 9.56
N ILE A 1116 6.88 -3.86 8.43
CA ILE A 1116 5.71 -3.38 7.69
C ILE A 1116 4.72 -4.50 7.34
N VAL A 1117 5.21 -5.71 7.01
CA VAL A 1117 4.37 -6.89 6.69
C VAL A 1117 3.63 -7.41 7.93
N GLN A 1118 4.21 -7.23 9.13
CA GLN A 1118 3.61 -7.57 10.43
C GLN A 1118 2.64 -6.48 10.93
N ALA A 1119 2.94 -5.20 10.66
CA ALA A 1119 2.09 -4.07 11.04
C ALA A 1119 0.86 -3.89 10.12
N TYR A 1120 1.01 -4.17 8.83
CA TYR A 1120 0.03 -3.88 7.77
C TYR A 1120 -1.38 -4.43 8.06
N PRO A 1121 -2.45 -3.60 7.91
CA PRO A 1121 -2.47 -2.26 7.31
C PRO A 1121 -2.31 -1.10 8.30
N ALA A 1122 -1.80 -1.35 9.52
CA ALA A 1122 -1.29 -0.28 10.37
C ALA A 1122 0.21 0.00 10.06
N MET A 1123 0.75 1.07 10.63
CA MET A 1123 2.14 1.49 10.44
C MET A 1123 3.09 0.90 11.49
N GLU A 1124 4.39 0.90 11.18
CA GLU A 1124 5.48 0.78 12.17
C GLU A 1124 5.54 2.04 13.07
N TYR A 1125 6.34 2.01 14.14
CA TYR A 1125 6.48 3.16 15.05
C TYR A 1125 7.04 4.42 14.38
N ARG A 1126 6.36 5.55 14.60
CA ARG A 1126 6.75 6.92 14.22
C ARG A 1126 6.20 7.93 15.24
N PHE A 1127 6.67 9.17 15.21
CA PHE A 1127 6.00 10.29 15.88
C PHE A 1127 5.01 10.98 14.93
N THR A 1128 4.14 11.85 15.44
CA THR A 1128 3.25 12.69 14.61
C THR A 1128 2.80 13.96 15.36
N PRO A 1129 3.00 15.17 14.81
CA PRO A 1129 3.83 15.47 13.64
C PRO A 1129 5.31 15.10 13.89
N GLU A 1130 6.02 14.67 12.85
CA GLU A 1130 7.46 14.40 12.94
C GLU A 1130 8.31 15.67 12.84
N ARG A 1131 7.76 16.74 12.26
CA ARG A 1131 8.41 18.05 12.14
C ARG A 1131 7.39 19.11 12.54
N ILE A 1132 7.69 19.86 13.60
CA ILE A 1132 6.83 20.95 14.09
C ILE A 1132 7.63 22.24 14.25
N THR A 1133 7.03 23.35 13.85
CA THR A 1133 7.55 24.70 14.13
C THR A 1133 6.65 25.37 15.16
N VAL A 1134 7.23 25.90 16.22
CA VAL A 1134 6.54 26.59 17.32
C VAL A 1134 7.28 27.86 17.70
N SER A 1135 6.60 28.82 18.34
CA SER A 1135 7.25 29.98 18.93
C SER A 1135 7.71 29.72 20.37
N ARG A 1136 8.61 30.56 20.87
CA ARG A 1136 9.03 30.58 22.29
C ARG A 1136 7.90 30.78 23.31
N ASN A 1137 6.67 31.10 22.90
CA ASN A 1137 5.50 31.28 23.79
C ASN A 1137 4.54 30.08 23.80
N ASP A 1138 4.77 29.10 22.94
CA ASP A 1138 3.90 27.94 22.77
C ASP A 1138 4.34 26.76 23.65
N VAL A 1139 3.37 25.94 24.05
CA VAL A 1139 3.58 24.77 24.90
C VAL A 1139 3.50 23.51 24.04
N LEU A 1140 4.42 22.59 24.28
CA LEU A 1140 4.54 21.28 23.68
C LEU A 1140 4.16 20.20 24.69
N CYS A 1141 3.41 19.21 24.24
CA CYS A 1141 3.03 18.03 25.01
C CYS A 1141 3.38 16.77 24.21
N PHE A 1142 4.02 15.78 24.82
CA PHE A 1142 4.06 14.42 24.26
C PHE A 1142 2.85 13.63 24.74
N ALA A 1143 2.38 12.65 23.96
CA ALA A 1143 1.42 11.64 24.44
C ALA A 1143 1.54 10.34 23.63
N TRP A 1144 1.53 9.18 24.28
CA TRP A 1144 1.57 7.88 23.57
C TRP A 1144 0.76 6.80 24.30
N SER A 1145 0.10 5.94 23.52
CA SER A 1145 -0.77 4.89 24.05
C SER A 1145 -0.42 3.52 23.46
N GLY A 1146 0.54 2.84 24.10
CA GLY A 1146 0.94 1.46 23.78
C GLY A 1146 0.27 0.43 24.68
N SER A 1147 0.36 -0.84 24.30
CA SER A 1147 -0.33 -1.96 24.97
C SER A 1147 0.56 -3.18 25.17
N ASN A 1148 0.37 -3.89 26.30
CA ASN A 1148 1.00 -5.20 26.55
C ASN A 1148 0.27 -6.36 25.83
N ASN A 1149 -0.74 -6.07 25.02
CA ASN A 1149 -1.71 -7.05 24.55
C ASN A 1149 -1.70 -7.26 23.03
N ASN A 1150 -0.53 -7.07 22.41
CA ASN A 1150 -0.35 -7.10 20.95
C ASN A 1150 -0.13 -8.51 20.37
N PRO A 1151 -0.13 -8.67 19.03
CA PRO A 1151 0.29 -9.90 18.36
C PRO A 1151 1.73 -10.30 18.74
N ASN A 1152 2.07 -11.57 18.50
CA ASN A 1152 3.38 -12.15 18.84
C ASN A 1152 4.50 -11.76 17.84
N ASN A 1153 4.60 -10.47 17.52
CA ASN A 1153 5.70 -9.89 16.76
C ASN A 1153 6.95 -9.86 17.65
N ALA A 1154 8.11 -10.20 17.07
CA ALA A 1154 9.39 -10.28 17.78
C ALA A 1154 10.43 -9.35 17.14
N GLY A 1155 11.31 -8.82 17.98
CA GLY A 1155 12.39 -7.86 17.73
C GLY A 1155 12.98 -7.49 19.10
N GLU A 1156 13.70 -6.38 19.26
CA GLU A 1156 14.32 -6.05 20.56
C GLU A 1156 13.33 -5.89 21.71
N GLY A 1157 13.59 -6.59 22.82
CA GLY A 1157 12.77 -6.60 24.03
C GLY A 1157 11.55 -7.56 24.00
N GLN A 1158 10.82 -7.61 25.13
CA GLN A 1158 9.77 -8.58 25.43
C GLN A 1158 8.68 -8.66 24.33
N ALA A 1159 8.31 -9.85 23.86
CA ALA A 1159 7.29 -9.99 22.82
C ALA A 1159 5.91 -9.49 23.28
N ARG A 1160 5.06 -9.05 22.32
CA ARG A 1160 3.70 -8.47 22.56
C ARG A 1160 3.65 -7.16 23.35
N SER A 1161 4.77 -6.64 23.84
CA SER A 1161 4.83 -5.31 24.46
C SER A 1161 5.09 -4.21 23.42
N ASP A 1162 4.25 -3.18 23.44
CA ASP A 1162 4.46 -1.90 22.78
C ASP A 1162 5.02 -0.88 23.80
N ARG A 1163 6.03 -0.08 23.41
CA ARG A 1163 6.72 0.91 24.27
C ARG A 1163 7.24 2.08 23.42
N THR A 1164 7.20 3.28 23.99
CA THR A 1164 7.74 4.51 23.40
C THR A 1164 8.54 5.28 24.47
N ASN A 1165 9.60 5.98 24.04
CA ASN A 1165 10.35 6.95 24.83
C ASN A 1165 10.86 8.07 23.91
N VAL A 1166 11.40 9.14 24.48
CA VAL A 1166 11.99 10.28 23.75
C VAL A 1166 13.43 10.51 24.22
N CYS A 1167 14.37 10.44 23.27
CA CYS A 1167 15.81 10.56 23.46
C CYS A 1167 16.32 11.71 22.58
N TRP A 1168 16.89 12.78 23.14
CA TRP A 1168 17.35 13.94 22.34
C TRP A 1168 18.70 13.67 21.68
N VAL A 1169 18.85 14.14 20.44
CA VAL A 1169 19.97 13.85 19.53
C VAL A 1169 20.74 15.13 19.24
N LYS A 1170 21.96 15.26 19.79
CA LYS A 1170 22.83 16.44 19.59
C LYS A 1170 23.57 16.41 18.25
N GLU A 1171 23.77 15.22 17.68
CA GLU A 1171 24.40 14.98 16.38
C GLU A 1171 23.48 15.31 15.18
N GLY A 1172 22.31 15.92 15.43
CA GLY A 1172 21.36 16.38 14.42
C GLY A 1172 20.41 15.31 13.88
N CYS A 1173 19.33 15.76 13.24
CA CYS A 1173 18.15 14.96 12.86
C CYS A 1173 18.41 13.88 11.76
N GLN A 1174 19.66 13.76 11.27
CA GLN A 1174 20.07 12.68 10.36
C GLN A 1174 20.84 11.55 11.08
N SER A 1175 21.28 11.75 12.33
CA SER A 1175 21.99 10.72 13.08
C SER A 1175 21.05 9.61 13.56
N LEU A 1176 21.31 8.39 13.09
CA LEU A 1176 20.66 7.16 13.57
C LEU A 1176 21.40 6.51 14.76
N LYS A 1177 22.53 7.09 15.20
CA LYS A 1177 23.37 6.54 16.28
C LYS A 1177 24.00 7.68 17.10
N PRO A 1178 23.22 8.42 17.90
CA PRO A 1178 23.79 9.29 18.93
C PRO A 1178 24.70 8.47 19.86
N LYS A 1179 25.78 9.08 20.37
CA LYS A 1179 26.66 8.42 21.35
C LYS A 1179 25.98 8.19 22.71
N ALA A 1180 25.08 9.09 23.09
CA ALA A 1180 24.20 9.00 24.24
C ALA A 1180 22.95 9.85 23.97
N CYS A 1181 21.83 9.53 24.62
CA CYS A 1181 20.70 10.45 24.68
C CYS A 1181 21.14 11.72 25.42
N THR A 1182 20.97 12.87 24.78
CA THR A 1182 21.17 14.16 25.46
C THR A 1182 19.90 14.58 26.19
N SER A 1183 20.06 15.54 27.10
CA SER A 1183 18.95 16.29 27.69
C SER A 1183 18.82 17.64 26.96
N LEU A 1184 17.61 18.17 26.84
CA LEU A 1184 17.44 19.61 26.62
C LEU A 1184 18.05 20.35 27.83
N PRO A 1185 18.95 21.33 27.62
CA PRO A 1185 19.52 22.12 28.71
C PRO A 1185 18.43 22.83 29.54
N LEU A 1186 18.58 22.89 30.87
CA LEU A 1186 17.53 23.40 31.76
C LEU A 1186 17.13 24.85 31.44
N GLU A 1187 18.12 25.65 31.06
CA GLU A 1187 17.99 27.02 30.52
C GLU A 1187 17.10 27.17 29.27
N VAL A 1188 16.81 26.09 28.53
CA VAL A 1188 15.91 26.11 27.36
C VAL A 1188 14.53 25.54 27.66
N VAL A 1189 14.29 24.96 28.84
CA VAL A 1189 13.05 24.23 29.15
C VAL A 1189 12.31 24.84 30.33
N GLU A 1190 11.09 25.31 30.08
CA GLU A 1190 10.18 25.77 31.13
C GLU A 1190 9.00 24.80 31.25
N GLN A 1191 8.79 24.24 32.44
CA GLN A 1191 7.70 23.27 32.67
C GLN A 1191 6.34 23.96 32.69
N ALA A 1192 5.36 23.36 32.01
CA ALA A 1192 3.97 23.80 31.98
C ALA A 1192 3.08 23.14 33.04
N ASP A 1193 3.60 22.15 33.77
CA ASP A 1193 2.95 21.47 34.89
C ASP A 1193 3.80 21.59 36.18
N LYS A 1194 3.34 20.99 37.29
CA LYS A 1194 4.07 20.94 38.58
C LYS A 1194 5.32 20.02 38.59
N PHE A 1195 5.80 19.60 37.43
CA PHE A 1195 6.98 18.73 37.30
C PHE A 1195 8.27 19.58 37.28
N SER A 1196 9.42 18.98 37.60
CA SER A 1196 10.70 19.68 37.60
C SER A 1196 11.49 19.44 36.29
N ALA A 1197 12.24 20.46 35.84
CA ALA A 1197 12.83 20.47 34.49
C ALA A 1197 14.00 19.49 34.30
N ASP A 1198 14.74 19.24 35.38
CA ASP A 1198 15.73 18.17 35.51
C ASP A 1198 15.10 16.80 35.25
N LYS A 1199 13.95 16.52 35.87
CA LYS A 1199 13.29 15.21 35.77
C LYS A 1199 12.57 14.99 34.45
N LEU A 1200 12.13 16.04 33.74
CA LEU A 1200 11.40 15.84 32.47
C LEU A 1200 12.23 15.05 31.45
N ASN A 1201 13.49 15.43 31.24
CA ASN A 1201 14.36 14.77 30.28
C ASN A 1201 14.53 13.27 30.59
N LEU A 1202 14.71 12.94 31.87
CA LEU A 1202 14.85 11.55 32.31
C LEU A 1202 13.53 10.80 32.19
N HIS A 1203 12.42 11.35 32.67
CA HIS A 1203 11.07 10.74 32.58
C HIS A 1203 10.62 10.47 31.14
N LEU A 1204 10.94 11.38 30.21
CA LEU A 1204 10.71 11.18 28.77
C LEU A 1204 11.59 10.05 28.20
N ASN A 1205 12.84 9.94 28.65
CA ASN A 1205 13.80 8.93 28.20
C ASN A 1205 13.53 7.53 28.80
N THR A 1206 13.06 7.43 30.05
CA THR A 1206 12.65 6.15 30.66
C THR A 1206 11.33 5.62 30.12
N GLY A 1207 10.62 6.38 29.27
CA GLY A 1207 9.28 6.05 28.81
C GLY A 1207 8.25 6.10 29.94
N CYS A 1208 8.43 7.04 30.88
CA CYS A 1208 7.69 7.16 32.14
C CYS A 1208 7.85 5.98 33.12
N GLY A 1209 8.92 5.18 32.97
CA GLY A 1209 9.31 4.15 33.94
C GLY A 1209 10.10 4.71 35.12
N ASP A 1210 10.15 3.95 36.21
CA ASP A 1210 11.04 4.20 37.37
C ASP A 1210 12.50 3.99 36.96
N GLU A 1211 13.32 5.01 37.19
CA GLU A 1211 14.76 5.06 36.88
C GLU A 1211 15.59 4.06 37.72
N ASN A 1212 15.16 3.74 38.93
CA ASN A 1212 15.90 2.91 39.89
C ASN A 1212 15.90 1.41 39.54
N ASN A 1213 15.01 0.99 38.63
CA ASN A 1213 14.82 -0.41 38.28
C ASN A 1213 14.45 -0.55 36.78
N LEU A 1214 15.19 0.12 35.90
CA LEU A 1214 14.88 0.15 34.47
C LEU A 1214 15.75 -0.81 33.66
N GLN A 1215 15.11 -1.69 32.87
CA GLN A 1215 15.86 -2.51 31.90
C GLN A 1215 16.29 -1.67 30.69
N ALA A 1216 17.47 -1.95 30.12
CA ALA A 1216 17.99 -1.25 28.94
C ALA A 1216 17.03 -1.30 27.73
N GLN A 1217 16.23 -2.35 27.60
CA GLN A 1217 15.19 -2.47 26.56
C GLN A 1217 13.82 -1.94 27.01
N LEU A 1218 13.69 -1.17 28.10
CA LEU A 1218 12.43 -0.57 28.59
C LEU A 1218 11.24 -1.53 28.66
N ASN A 1219 11.45 -2.82 28.98
CA ASN A 1219 10.34 -3.78 29.05
C ASN A 1219 9.44 -3.51 30.25
N ASN A 1220 10.05 -3.13 31.38
CA ASN A 1220 9.39 -2.82 32.64
C ASN A 1220 8.96 -1.35 32.80
N ALA A 1221 9.19 -0.50 31.79
CA ALA A 1221 8.48 0.78 31.63
C ALA A 1221 6.97 0.54 31.34
N PRO A 1222 6.07 1.49 31.60
CA PRO A 1222 4.65 1.38 31.24
C PRO A 1222 4.45 1.38 29.72
N ALA A 1223 3.31 0.86 29.24
CA ALA A 1223 3.03 0.79 27.80
C ALA A 1223 2.48 2.12 27.23
N SER A 1224 1.70 2.84 28.03
CA SER A 1224 1.14 4.18 27.72
C SER A 1224 1.67 5.24 28.67
N CYS A 1225 1.74 6.49 28.23
CA CYS A 1225 2.00 7.63 29.09
C CYS A 1225 1.40 8.93 28.52
N ASN A 1226 1.01 9.83 29.42
CA ASN A 1226 0.73 11.24 29.15
C ASN A 1226 1.77 12.09 29.91
N PRO A 1227 2.99 12.30 29.36
CA PRO A 1227 4.03 13.11 30.01
C PRO A 1227 3.60 14.54 30.33
N PRO A 1228 4.28 15.22 31.27
CA PRO A 1228 4.12 16.65 31.52
C PRO A 1228 4.39 17.49 30.27
N CYS A 1229 3.67 18.60 30.13
CA CYS A 1229 3.87 19.56 29.04
C CYS A 1229 4.96 20.60 29.40
N PHE A 1230 5.60 21.17 28.39
CA PHE A 1230 6.73 22.10 28.55
C PHE A 1230 6.82 23.11 27.41
N ARG A 1231 7.58 24.18 27.61
CA ARG A 1231 7.88 25.25 26.64
C ARG A 1231 9.37 25.27 26.36
N ILE A 1232 9.76 25.49 25.10
CA ILE A 1232 11.18 25.69 24.73
C ILE A 1232 11.43 27.19 24.57
N THR A 1233 12.35 27.75 25.34
CA THR A 1233 12.53 29.20 25.50
C THR A 1233 13.59 29.82 24.61
N LYS A 1234 14.54 29.03 24.08
CA LYS A 1234 15.58 29.50 23.14
C LYS A 1234 15.26 29.05 21.69
N PRO A 1235 15.42 29.92 20.67
CA PRO A 1235 15.24 29.52 19.27
C PRO A 1235 16.25 28.46 18.85
N GLY A 1236 15.92 27.67 17.83
CA GLY A 1236 16.82 26.64 17.29
C GLY A 1236 16.11 25.37 16.82
N THR A 1237 16.90 24.37 16.46
CA THR A 1237 16.41 23.06 15.98
C THR A 1237 16.78 21.96 16.97
N TYR A 1238 15.77 21.30 17.51
CA TYR A 1238 15.90 20.26 18.54
C TYR A 1238 15.44 18.91 17.97
N CYS A 1239 16.36 17.95 17.90
CA CYS A 1239 16.13 16.64 17.30
C CYS A 1239 15.93 15.59 18.41
N TYR A 1240 14.99 14.67 18.23
CA TYR A 1240 14.70 13.59 19.17
C TYR A 1240 14.37 12.28 18.46
N MET A 1241 14.49 11.16 19.16
CA MET A 1241 14.23 9.83 18.62
C MET A 1241 13.61 8.87 19.64
N GLY A 1242 12.91 7.84 19.14
CA GLY A 1242 12.47 6.71 19.93
C GLY A 1242 13.45 5.54 19.84
N THR A 1243 13.85 4.98 20.98
CA THR A 1243 14.91 3.95 21.04
C THR A 1243 14.43 2.54 20.67
N ARG A 1244 13.11 2.27 20.76
CA ARG A 1244 12.53 0.91 20.84
C ARG A 1244 12.26 0.18 19.52
N ASN A 1245 12.53 0.76 18.34
CA ASN A 1245 12.12 0.15 17.05
C ASN A 1245 13.23 -0.07 16.00
N ASN A 1246 14.47 0.34 16.25
CA ASN A 1246 15.46 0.52 15.17
C ASN A 1246 16.09 -0.79 14.63
N ASN A 1247 15.88 -1.95 15.26
CA ASN A 1247 16.42 -3.24 14.75
C ASN A 1247 15.59 -3.84 13.59
N PHE A 1248 14.39 -3.33 13.31
CA PHE A 1248 13.57 -3.88 12.22
C PHE A 1248 14.06 -3.49 10.82
N SER A 1249 14.82 -2.40 10.68
CA SER A 1249 15.17 -1.80 9.38
C SER A 1249 16.10 -0.58 9.53
N ASN A 1250 16.64 -0.07 8.42
CA ASN A 1250 17.50 1.12 8.36
C ASN A 1250 16.74 2.46 8.50
N ARG A 1251 15.74 2.54 9.40
CA ARG A 1251 14.71 3.59 9.42
C ARG A 1251 14.80 4.53 10.62
N ARG A 1252 14.32 5.76 10.44
CA ARG A 1252 14.37 6.86 11.41
C ARG A 1252 13.07 6.93 12.20
N HIS A 1253 13.07 6.50 13.45
CA HIS A 1253 12.03 6.90 14.43
C HIS A 1253 12.47 8.22 15.09
N ILE A 1254 12.53 9.29 14.28
CA ILE A 1254 13.07 10.61 14.63
C ILE A 1254 11.97 11.67 14.50
N GLY A 1255 12.02 12.70 15.32
CA GLY A 1255 11.30 13.94 15.10
C GLY A 1255 12.16 15.19 15.32
N GLN A 1256 11.62 16.33 14.91
CA GLN A 1256 12.27 17.64 14.90
C GLN A 1256 11.31 18.71 15.43
N ILE A 1257 11.80 19.53 16.37
CA ILE A 1257 11.15 20.75 16.84
C ILE A 1257 11.99 21.94 16.39
N THR A 1258 11.39 22.86 15.63
CA THR A 1258 12.00 24.13 15.25
C THR A 1258 11.35 25.25 16.07
N VAL A 1259 12.15 26.04 16.78
CA VAL A 1259 11.67 27.09 17.70
C VAL A 1259 12.07 28.47 17.21
N THR A 1260 11.13 29.43 17.22
CA THR A 1260 11.28 30.84 16.80
C THR A 1260 11.00 31.85 17.94
#